data_AF-A0A6P0V6I6-F1
#
_entry.id   AF-A0A6P0V6I6-F1
#
_cell.length_a   1.000
_cell.length_b   1.000
_cell.length_c   1.000
_cell.angle_alpha   90.00
_cell.angle_beta   90.00
_cell.angle_gamma   90.00
#
_symmetry.space_group_name_H-M   'P 1'
#
loop_
_entity.id
_entity.type
_entity.pdbx_description
1 polymer ?
#
loop_
_entity_poly.entity_id
_entity_poly.type
_entity_poly.pdbx_seq_one_letter_code
_entity_poly.pdbx_strand_id
1 'polypeptide(L)'
;MTNNINLFLNPFELYNIPLDDWISAAIDFLVNNFRPLFQAIRFPVSLALDGIEWLFLAIPPLIFLLIIGLIVWQLAGRAIAIYSVIALTLIGFLGIWEEAMVSLALVMTAVAFCTVVGIPVGIASAKSDRVDGLVKPLLDVMQTIPSFVYLVPVVMLFGIGKIPGVMATFIVAVPPLIRLTNLGIRQVSLEVVEAAQSFGSTPSQLLWEVQIPLALPTILAGLNQTVLLALAMSVVTSMIAVPGLGLIVLQGVGRLDVGLAAVGGLGIVLIAVMLDRVAQAVGKSNSQLPWKQRGPIGFLLSQSGSQKLTSVSITLAFFLTLYAGLFTGQPTTQATIEATTPEIAMPGQGMMVSSGVGTTTSSRFLTEVLNLGLSNLGYRIKEQQLSSIPTMHIGVVQGDLDFYGSHWETLHEPFFQKNGGEENLERVGTILSNTLQGYQIDKKTADEYHITNLKQLQDPKIAKLFDSDGNGKANLIGCIPGWSCESVIDHHLQAYELKDTVEHIQGDYSALMGDILTRHQQGKPILYYAWTPNWIASLLEPGKDAVWLEVPFTSLPQEQGELGEQDTSVEGKNLGFAVDQVRVLANKKFLNANPSAKRWFELVQIPIEEVNAQQKLVQQGENKPADIRRHAQDWINHHQQLFDSWVGEARLVYSSSVL
;
A
#
# COMPACT_ATOMS: atom_id res chain seq x y z
N MET A 1 19.36 -45.01 -24.57
CA MET A 1 19.06 -44.18 -25.76
C MET A 1 17.91 -43.19 -25.53
N THR A 2 17.00 -43.42 -24.57
CA THR A 2 15.89 -42.52 -24.22
C THR A 2 16.31 -41.19 -23.57
N ASN A 3 17.36 -41.16 -22.73
CA ASN A 3 17.81 -39.91 -22.10
C ASN A 3 18.38 -38.86 -23.08
N ASN A 4 19.02 -39.27 -24.17
CA ASN A 4 19.58 -38.33 -25.15
C ASN A 4 18.50 -37.73 -26.06
N ILE A 5 17.38 -38.42 -26.25
CA ILE A 5 16.25 -37.92 -27.05
C ILE A 5 15.47 -36.88 -26.24
N ASN A 6 15.21 -37.12 -24.95
CA ASN A 6 14.60 -36.11 -24.09
C ASN A 6 15.46 -34.85 -23.95
N LEU A 7 16.79 -34.99 -23.84
CA LEU A 7 17.71 -33.85 -23.83
C LEU A 7 17.65 -33.00 -25.12
N PHE A 8 17.53 -33.66 -26.27
CA PHE A 8 17.43 -33.00 -27.56
C PHE A 8 16.04 -32.36 -27.79
N LEU A 9 15.00 -32.98 -27.25
CA LEU A 9 13.62 -32.49 -27.35
C LEU A 9 13.32 -31.38 -26.32
N ASN A 10 14.02 -31.35 -25.18
CA ASN A 10 13.86 -30.37 -24.10
C ASN A 10 15.19 -29.65 -23.77
N PRO A 11 15.83 -28.94 -24.72
CA PRO A 11 17.13 -28.28 -24.49
C PRO A 11 17.07 -27.19 -23.40
N PHE A 12 15.88 -26.68 -23.10
CA PHE A 12 15.63 -25.64 -22.09
C PHE A 12 15.55 -26.18 -20.65
N GLU A 13 15.59 -27.50 -20.43
CA GLU A 13 15.72 -28.06 -19.08
C GLU A 13 17.17 -28.00 -18.55
N LEU A 14 18.16 -27.81 -19.44
CA LEU A 14 19.59 -27.82 -19.08
C LEU A 14 20.29 -26.48 -19.29
N TYR A 15 19.80 -25.65 -20.21
CA TYR A 15 20.42 -24.37 -20.55
C TYR A 15 19.44 -23.24 -20.31
N ASN A 16 19.44 -22.72 -19.09
CA ASN A 16 18.74 -21.50 -18.73
C ASN A 16 19.73 -20.33 -18.71
N ILE A 17 19.33 -19.22 -19.31
CA ILE A 17 20.05 -17.96 -19.14
C ILE A 17 19.72 -17.47 -17.73
N PRO A 18 20.71 -17.25 -16.84
CA PRO A 18 20.49 -16.79 -15.46
C PRO A 18 20.19 -15.28 -15.47
N LEU A 19 19.12 -14.90 -16.17
CA LEU A 19 18.72 -13.52 -16.36
C LEU A 19 18.25 -12.89 -15.04
N ASP A 20 17.66 -13.70 -14.16
CA ASP A 20 17.31 -13.35 -12.79
C ASP A 20 18.52 -12.88 -11.99
N ASP A 21 19.61 -13.66 -11.97
CA ASP A 21 20.86 -13.27 -11.29
C ASP A 21 21.42 -11.95 -11.85
N TRP A 22 21.36 -11.78 -13.17
CA TRP A 22 21.84 -10.57 -13.83
C TRP A 22 20.99 -9.35 -13.49
N ILE A 23 19.67 -9.50 -13.45
CA ILE A 23 18.73 -8.44 -13.08
C ILE A 23 18.92 -8.07 -11.61
N SER A 24 19.04 -9.06 -10.71
CA SER A 24 19.30 -8.83 -9.29
C SER A 24 20.60 -8.07 -9.08
N ALA A 25 21.69 -8.51 -9.71
CA ALA A 25 22.98 -7.81 -9.64
C ALA A 25 22.91 -6.37 -10.19
N ALA A 26 22.15 -6.14 -11.26
CA ALA A 26 21.96 -4.80 -11.82
C ALA A 26 21.16 -3.88 -10.89
N ILE A 27 20.09 -4.39 -10.26
CA ILE A 27 19.29 -3.64 -9.28
C ILE A 27 20.14 -3.31 -8.05
N ASP A 28 20.87 -4.28 -7.52
CA ASP A 28 21.73 -4.08 -6.35
C ASP A 28 22.83 -3.05 -6.65
N PHE A 29 23.42 -3.09 -7.84
CA PHE A 29 24.35 -2.06 -8.29
C PHE A 29 23.70 -0.67 -8.32
N LEU A 30 22.47 -0.54 -8.84
CA LEU A 30 21.75 0.74 -8.87
C LEU A 30 21.44 1.25 -7.46
N VAL A 31 20.98 0.38 -6.56
CA VAL A 31 20.65 0.73 -5.18
C VAL A 31 21.90 1.15 -4.41
N ASN A 32 23.00 0.41 -4.54
CA ASN A 32 24.22 0.69 -3.79
C ASN A 32 24.94 1.97 -4.26
N ASN A 33 24.86 2.31 -5.55
CA ASN A 33 25.64 3.41 -6.13
C ASN A 33 24.81 4.66 -6.44
N PHE A 34 23.53 4.52 -6.79
CA PHE A 34 22.71 5.63 -7.30
C PHE A 34 21.54 6.00 -6.38
N ARG A 35 21.30 5.29 -5.27
CA ARG A 35 20.23 5.65 -4.31
C ARG A 35 20.28 7.12 -3.87
N PRO A 36 21.45 7.76 -3.60
CA PRO A 36 21.47 9.19 -3.29
C PRO A 36 20.89 10.08 -4.40
N LEU A 37 21.10 9.73 -5.67
CA LEU A 37 20.52 10.44 -6.81
C LEU A 37 18.99 10.28 -6.83
N PHE A 38 18.49 9.06 -6.65
CA PHE A 38 17.04 8.81 -6.61
C PHE A 38 16.37 9.50 -5.42
N GLN A 39 17.04 9.57 -4.26
CA GLN A 39 16.58 10.35 -3.11
C GLN A 39 16.59 11.86 -3.38
N ALA A 40 17.52 12.37 -4.20
CA ALA A 40 17.48 13.78 -4.63
C ALA A 40 16.28 14.04 -5.58
N ILE A 41 15.97 13.11 -6.48
CA ILE A 41 14.79 13.19 -7.37
C ILE A 41 13.48 13.07 -6.57
N ARG A 42 13.49 12.33 -5.45
CA ARG A 42 12.35 12.20 -4.53
C ARG A 42 11.90 13.55 -3.96
N PHE A 43 12.84 14.47 -3.69
CA PHE A 43 12.57 15.73 -2.99
C PHE A 43 11.53 16.66 -3.66
N PRO A 44 11.62 17.02 -4.96
CA PRO A 44 10.59 17.85 -5.59
C PRO A 44 9.22 17.15 -5.62
N VAL A 45 9.20 15.82 -5.74
CA VAL A 45 7.96 15.03 -5.72
C VAL A 45 7.34 15.05 -4.32
N SER A 46 8.16 14.88 -3.27
CA SER A 46 7.68 14.96 -1.89
C SER A 46 7.15 16.35 -1.57
N LEU A 47 7.86 17.40 -1.95
CA LEU A 47 7.45 18.78 -1.70
C LEU A 47 6.10 19.08 -2.36
N ALA A 48 5.91 18.66 -3.61
CA ALA A 48 4.65 18.84 -4.31
C ALA A 48 3.53 18.01 -3.67
N LEU A 49 3.78 16.73 -3.38
CA LEU A 49 2.79 15.84 -2.79
C LEU A 49 2.36 16.30 -1.40
N ASP A 50 3.32 16.48 -0.50
CA ASP A 50 3.07 16.85 0.90
C ASP A 50 2.40 18.23 0.96
N GLY A 51 2.77 19.15 0.06
CA GLY A 51 2.12 20.46 -0.05
C GLY A 51 0.66 20.38 -0.50
N ILE A 52 0.35 19.57 -1.52
CA ILE A 52 -1.03 19.38 -2.00
C ILE A 52 -1.86 18.64 -0.95
N GLU A 53 -1.31 17.60 -0.35
CA GLU A 53 -1.98 16.82 0.68
C GLU A 53 -2.28 17.67 1.92
N TRP A 54 -1.28 18.41 2.41
CA TRP A 54 -1.47 19.33 3.53
C TRP A 54 -2.54 20.37 3.21
N LEU A 55 -2.54 20.94 2.00
CA LEU A 55 -3.57 21.89 1.57
C LEU A 55 -4.97 21.27 1.61
N PHE A 56 -5.13 20.04 1.14
CA PHE A 56 -6.43 19.37 1.10
C PHE A 56 -6.93 18.97 2.49
N LEU A 57 -6.04 18.49 3.36
CA LEU A 57 -6.40 18.06 4.71
C LEU A 57 -6.55 19.24 5.69
N ALA A 58 -5.86 20.36 5.48
CA ALA A 58 -5.98 21.54 6.34
C ALA A 58 -7.29 22.30 6.14
N ILE A 59 -7.95 22.15 4.97
CA ILE A 59 -9.21 22.84 4.67
C ILE A 59 -10.39 21.99 5.18
N PRO A 60 -11.23 22.52 6.08
CA PRO A 60 -12.44 21.81 6.52
C PRO A 60 -13.36 21.44 5.35
N PRO A 61 -14.04 20.27 5.39
CA PRO A 61 -14.76 19.73 4.23
C PRO A 61 -15.76 20.69 3.58
N LEU A 62 -16.53 21.45 4.37
CA LEU A 62 -17.52 22.39 3.83
C LEU A 62 -16.87 23.53 3.03
N ILE A 63 -15.73 24.03 3.50
CA ILE A 63 -14.97 25.08 2.79
C ILE A 63 -14.36 24.50 1.53
N PHE A 64 -13.84 23.28 1.60
CA PHE A 64 -13.29 22.58 0.44
C PHE A 64 -14.35 22.40 -0.66
N LEU A 65 -15.56 21.94 -0.31
CA LEU A 65 -16.69 21.78 -1.23
C LEU A 65 -17.08 23.09 -1.92
N LEU A 66 -17.07 24.21 -1.18
CA LEU A 66 -17.35 25.52 -1.74
C LEU A 66 -16.27 25.94 -2.73
N ILE A 67 -14.99 25.82 -2.34
CA ILE A 67 -13.85 26.19 -3.18
C ILE A 67 -13.82 25.36 -4.46
N ILE A 68 -13.90 24.04 -4.35
CA ILE A 68 -13.87 23.15 -5.51
C ILE A 68 -15.08 23.36 -6.40
N GLY A 69 -16.27 23.60 -5.82
CA GLY A 69 -17.47 23.94 -6.57
C GLY A 69 -17.31 25.21 -7.41
N LEU A 70 -16.70 26.25 -6.85
CA LEU A 70 -16.42 27.50 -7.58
C LEU A 70 -15.36 27.31 -8.68
N ILE A 71 -14.29 26.57 -8.39
CA ILE A 71 -13.23 26.27 -9.37
C ILE A 71 -13.80 25.46 -10.54
N VAL A 72 -14.51 24.38 -10.25
CA VAL A 72 -15.11 23.53 -11.29
C VAL A 72 -16.18 24.29 -12.07
N TRP A 73 -16.95 25.17 -11.43
CA TRP A 73 -17.91 26.01 -12.15
C TRP A 73 -17.19 26.95 -13.12
N GLN A 74 -16.06 27.53 -12.72
CA GLN A 74 -15.26 28.39 -13.59
C GLN A 74 -14.66 27.63 -14.79
N LEU A 75 -14.18 26.40 -14.58
CA LEU A 75 -13.44 25.63 -15.60
C LEU A 75 -14.34 24.76 -16.49
N ALA A 76 -15.28 24.04 -15.88
CA ALA A 76 -16.08 22.99 -16.50
C ALA A 76 -17.59 23.30 -16.56
N GLY A 77 -18.04 24.38 -15.93
CA GLY A 77 -19.43 24.85 -15.96
C GLY A 77 -20.29 24.36 -14.77
N ARG A 78 -21.50 24.94 -14.65
CA ARG A 78 -22.38 24.77 -13.48
C ARG A 78 -22.76 23.32 -13.20
N ALA A 79 -23.08 22.56 -14.25
CA ALA A 79 -23.55 21.19 -14.10
C ALA A 79 -22.44 20.28 -13.52
N ILE A 80 -21.22 20.41 -14.01
CA ILE A 80 -20.07 19.62 -13.53
C ILE A 80 -19.68 20.05 -12.11
N ALA A 81 -19.84 21.33 -11.78
CA ALA A 81 -19.61 21.82 -10.41
C ALA A 81 -20.57 21.20 -9.40
N ILE A 82 -21.87 21.21 -9.70
CA ILE A 82 -22.90 20.59 -8.85
C ILE A 82 -22.62 19.09 -8.70
N TYR A 83 -22.31 18.41 -9.80
CA TYR A 83 -21.93 16.99 -9.77
C TYR A 83 -20.73 16.73 -8.85
N SER A 84 -19.68 17.53 -8.97
CA SER A 84 -18.44 17.38 -8.17
C SER A 84 -18.71 17.60 -6.67
N VAL A 85 -19.50 18.62 -6.33
CA VAL A 85 -19.89 18.88 -4.94
C VAL A 85 -20.72 17.72 -4.37
N ILE A 86 -21.68 17.19 -5.13
CA ILE A 86 -22.48 16.03 -4.71
C ILE A 86 -21.58 14.81 -4.49
N ALA A 87 -20.70 14.49 -5.44
CA ALA A 87 -19.80 13.34 -5.36
C ALA A 87 -18.89 13.42 -4.12
N LEU A 88 -18.25 14.57 -3.87
CA LEU A 88 -17.40 14.77 -2.70
C LEU A 88 -18.19 14.78 -1.39
N THR A 89 -19.42 15.32 -1.39
CA THR A 89 -20.30 15.26 -0.22
C THR A 89 -20.66 13.82 0.14
N LEU A 90 -20.95 12.98 -0.86
CA LEU A 90 -21.19 11.55 -0.65
C LEU A 90 -19.96 10.86 -0.05
N ILE A 91 -18.76 11.13 -0.56
CA ILE A 91 -17.49 10.62 0.02
C ILE A 91 -17.36 11.03 1.50
N GLY A 92 -17.68 12.28 1.83
CA GLY A 92 -17.68 12.75 3.22
C GLY A 92 -18.64 11.97 4.11
N PHE A 93 -19.87 11.72 3.66
CA PHE A 93 -20.85 10.93 4.41
C PHE A 93 -20.50 9.44 4.53
N LEU A 94 -19.69 8.91 3.61
CA LEU A 94 -19.14 7.55 3.69
C LEU A 94 -18.00 7.42 4.71
N GLY A 95 -17.52 8.54 5.28
CA GLY A 95 -16.47 8.54 6.30
C GLY A 95 -15.06 8.23 5.77
N ILE A 96 -14.83 8.45 4.47
CA ILE A 96 -13.56 8.18 3.77
C ILE A 96 -12.95 9.45 3.17
N TRP A 97 -13.17 10.60 3.82
CA TRP A 97 -12.77 11.91 3.32
C TRP A 97 -11.26 12.06 3.25
N GLU A 98 -10.55 11.68 4.30
CA GLU A 98 -9.09 11.84 4.39
C GLU A 98 -8.40 10.99 3.32
N GLU A 99 -8.79 9.73 3.18
CA GLU A 99 -8.26 8.79 2.19
C GLU A 99 -8.57 9.24 0.76
N ALA A 100 -9.74 9.84 0.53
CA ALA A 100 -10.09 10.47 -0.73
C ALA A 100 -9.19 11.67 -1.06
N MET A 101 -8.89 12.54 -0.08
CA MET A 101 -8.00 13.68 -0.28
C MET A 101 -6.56 13.23 -0.54
N VAL A 102 -6.07 12.20 0.16
CA VAL A 102 -4.76 11.59 -0.09
C VAL A 102 -4.68 11.01 -1.50
N SER A 103 -5.68 10.22 -1.92
CA SER A 103 -5.73 9.69 -3.30
C SER A 103 -5.77 10.80 -4.34
N LEU A 104 -6.54 11.86 -4.10
CA LEU A 104 -6.60 13.01 -5.00
C LEU A 104 -5.23 13.72 -5.07
N ALA A 105 -4.54 13.92 -3.95
CA ALA A 105 -3.21 14.53 -3.90
C ALA A 105 -2.16 13.70 -4.67
N LEU A 106 -2.17 12.38 -4.51
CA LEU A 106 -1.30 11.45 -5.24
C LEU A 106 -1.50 11.56 -6.76
N VAL A 107 -2.76 11.49 -7.21
CA VAL A 107 -3.12 11.57 -8.63
C VAL A 107 -2.76 12.94 -9.20
N MET A 108 -3.11 14.03 -8.51
CA MET A 108 -2.80 15.39 -8.96
C MET A 108 -1.30 15.63 -9.06
N THR A 109 -0.53 15.12 -8.10
CA THR A 109 0.94 15.20 -8.13
C THR A 109 1.50 14.43 -9.33
N ALA A 110 1.09 13.18 -9.52
CA ALA A 110 1.54 12.37 -10.65
C ALA A 110 1.21 13.02 -12.00
N VAL A 111 -0.02 13.51 -12.17
CA VAL A 111 -0.48 14.20 -13.38
C VAL A 111 0.29 15.50 -13.62
N ALA A 112 0.62 16.25 -12.57
CA ALA A 112 1.45 17.45 -12.69
C ALA A 112 2.85 17.10 -13.23
N PHE A 113 3.52 16.09 -12.68
CA PHE A 113 4.82 15.65 -13.20
C PHE A 113 4.73 15.05 -14.61
N CYS A 114 3.69 14.27 -14.91
CA CYS A 114 3.41 13.80 -16.27
C CYS A 114 3.26 14.98 -17.23
N THR A 115 2.62 16.06 -16.84
CA THR A 115 2.44 17.26 -17.68
C THR A 115 3.76 17.98 -17.91
N VAL A 116 4.52 18.20 -16.83
CA VAL A 116 5.82 18.89 -16.86
C VAL A 116 6.84 18.14 -17.71
N VAL A 117 6.85 16.81 -17.70
CA VAL A 117 7.80 15.99 -18.47
C VAL A 117 7.23 15.58 -19.82
N GLY A 118 5.98 15.11 -19.84
CA GLY A 118 5.36 14.48 -20.99
C GLY A 118 5.06 15.43 -22.15
N ILE A 119 4.62 16.67 -21.88
CA ILE A 119 4.40 17.65 -22.95
C ILE A 119 5.72 18.03 -23.63
N PRO A 120 6.79 18.44 -22.91
CA PRO A 120 8.08 18.73 -23.55
C PRO A 120 8.66 17.55 -24.34
N VAL A 121 8.61 16.33 -23.79
CA VAL A 121 9.08 15.12 -24.49
C VAL A 121 8.24 14.86 -25.74
N GLY A 122 6.91 15.01 -25.65
CA GLY A 122 6.00 14.90 -26.80
C GLY A 122 6.29 15.91 -27.90
N ILE A 123 6.57 17.17 -27.54
CA ILE A 123 6.99 18.23 -28.47
C ILE A 123 8.33 17.87 -29.13
N ALA A 124 9.29 17.36 -28.35
CA ALA A 124 10.60 16.94 -28.88
C ALA A 124 10.46 15.78 -29.89
N SER A 125 9.62 14.79 -29.58
CA SER A 125 9.30 13.69 -30.50
C SER A 125 8.54 14.16 -31.75
N ALA A 126 7.68 15.18 -31.64
CA ALA A 126 7.00 15.77 -32.80
C ALA A 126 7.97 16.43 -33.77
N LYS A 127 9.02 17.06 -33.24
CA LYS A 127 10.01 17.81 -34.03
C LYS A 127 11.10 16.95 -34.66
N SER A 128 11.30 15.71 -34.20
CA SER A 128 12.38 14.85 -34.68
C SER A 128 11.97 13.38 -34.75
N ASP A 129 11.98 12.81 -35.95
CA ASP A 129 11.73 11.38 -36.17
C ASP A 129 12.77 10.49 -35.48
N ARG A 130 13.99 11.00 -35.27
CA ARG A 130 15.03 10.29 -34.51
C ARG A 130 14.68 10.21 -33.02
N VAL A 131 14.23 11.32 -32.44
CA VAL A 131 13.78 11.35 -31.04
C VAL A 131 12.56 10.47 -30.87
N ASP A 132 11.58 10.57 -31.77
CA ASP A 132 10.39 9.72 -31.76
C ASP A 132 10.74 8.22 -31.85
N GLY A 133 11.67 7.84 -32.73
CA GLY A 133 12.15 6.46 -32.87
C GLY A 133 12.85 5.91 -31.62
N LEU A 134 13.48 6.77 -30.81
CA LEU A 134 14.10 6.38 -29.53
C LEU A 134 13.09 6.34 -28.37
N VAL A 135 12.15 7.28 -28.34
CA VAL A 135 11.17 7.41 -27.25
C VAL A 135 10.11 6.32 -27.34
N LYS A 136 9.64 5.97 -28.54
CA LYS A 136 8.55 4.98 -28.74
C LYS A 136 8.80 3.63 -28.02
N PRO A 137 9.95 2.94 -28.21
CA PRO A 137 10.21 1.68 -27.51
C PRO A 137 10.19 1.82 -25.99
N LEU A 138 10.72 2.93 -25.46
CA LEU A 138 10.67 3.19 -24.02
C LEU A 138 9.22 3.32 -23.53
N LEU A 139 8.38 4.05 -24.28
CA LEU A 139 6.96 4.17 -23.95
C LEU A 139 6.21 2.83 -24.05
N ASP A 140 6.59 1.96 -24.98
CA ASP A 140 6.03 0.61 -25.10
C ASP A 140 6.41 -0.25 -23.89
N VAL A 141 7.68 -0.22 -23.48
CA VAL A 141 8.16 -0.91 -22.28
C VAL A 141 7.43 -0.44 -21.03
N MET A 142 7.29 0.89 -20.85
CA MET A 142 6.59 1.48 -19.71
C MET A 142 5.12 1.06 -19.61
N GLN A 143 4.44 0.78 -20.73
CA GLN A 143 3.04 0.35 -20.75
C GLN A 143 2.84 -1.16 -20.70
N THR A 144 3.83 -1.94 -21.12
CA THR A 144 3.69 -3.39 -21.29
C THR A 144 4.32 -4.19 -20.14
N ILE A 145 5.31 -3.64 -19.42
CA ILE A 145 5.83 -4.29 -18.22
C ILE A 145 4.74 -4.28 -17.13
N PRO A 146 4.35 -5.45 -16.58
CA PRO A 146 3.40 -5.51 -15.49
C PRO A 146 3.90 -4.71 -14.28
N SER A 147 3.02 -3.90 -13.69
CA SER A 147 3.42 -2.95 -12.66
C SER A 147 4.18 -3.58 -11.49
N PHE A 148 3.74 -4.75 -11.03
CA PHE A 148 4.37 -5.48 -9.92
C PHE A 148 5.86 -5.76 -10.11
N VAL A 149 6.31 -5.94 -11.35
CA VAL A 149 7.72 -6.24 -11.67
C VAL A 149 8.63 -5.07 -11.30
N TYR A 150 8.23 -3.83 -11.62
CA TYR A 150 9.06 -2.65 -11.35
C TYR A 150 8.74 -1.96 -10.01
N LEU A 151 7.61 -2.26 -9.36
CA LEU A 151 7.26 -1.68 -8.06
C LEU A 151 8.33 -1.98 -7.00
N VAL A 152 8.87 -3.20 -6.97
CA VAL A 152 9.93 -3.59 -6.01
C VAL A 152 11.21 -2.75 -6.20
N PRO A 153 11.82 -2.67 -7.41
CA PRO A 153 12.95 -1.78 -7.66
C PRO A 153 12.64 -0.31 -7.35
N VAL A 154 11.44 0.19 -7.68
CA VAL A 154 11.05 1.58 -7.37
C VAL A 154 11.07 1.82 -5.86
N VAL A 155 10.57 0.89 -5.05
CA VAL A 155 10.65 1.00 -3.59
C VAL A 155 12.09 0.89 -3.10
N MET A 156 12.93 0.01 -3.66
CA MET A 156 14.35 -0.08 -3.27
C MET A 156 15.13 1.21 -3.56
N LEU A 157 14.81 1.92 -4.64
CA LEU A 157 15.52 3.14 -5.06
C LEU A 157 14.97 4.40 -4.37
N PHE A 158 13.65 4.56 -4.37
CA PHE A 158 12.98 5.74 -3.82
C PHE A 158 12.62 5.58 -2.35
N GLY A 159 12.69 4.39 -1.78
CA GLY A 159 12.33 4.05 -0.40
C GLY A 159 10.86 3.71 -0.23
N ILE A 160 10.37 3.57 1.01
CA ILE A 160 8.95 3.27 1.27
C ILE A 160 8.13 4.56 1.45
N GLY A 161 6.83 4.48 1.11
CA GLY A 161 5.81 5.49 1.37
C GLY A 161 5.04 5.94 0.13
N LYS A 162 4.48 7.14 0.19
CA LYS A 162 3.59 7.70 -0.86
C LYS A 162 4.30 8.00 -2.18
N ILE A 163 5.56 8.44 -2.12
CA ILE A 163 6.31 8.93 -3.28
C ILE A 163 6.63 7.84 -4.32
N PRO A 164 7.08 6.62 -3.94
CA PRO A 164 7.13 5.47 -4.84
C PRO A 164 5.82 5.26 -5.61
N GLY A 165 4.68 5.44 -4.94
CA GLY A 165 3.37 5.42 -5.55
C GLY A 165 3.21 6.46 -6.65
N VAL A 166 3.57 7.71 -6.39
CA VAL A 166 3.54 8.78 -7.41
C VAL A 166 4.47 8.44 -8.58
N MET A 167 5.66 7.89 -8.33
CA MET A 167 6.62 7.52 -9.37
C MET A 167 6.11 6.36 -10.24
N ALA A 168 5.53 5.32 -9.63
CA ALA A 168 4.93 4.21 -10.37
C ALA A 168 3.73 4.69 -11.20
N THR A 169 2.88 5.54 -10.62
CA THR A 169 1.77 6.19 -11.33
C THR A 169 2.26 7.03 -12.50
N PHE A 170 3.35 7.79 -12.33
CA PHE A 170 3.98 8.57 -13.41
C PHE A 170 4.42 7.67 -14.57
N ILE A 171 5.09 6.54 -14.29
CA ILE A 171 5.58 5.60 -15.32
C ILE A 171 4.43 5.10 -16.20
N VAL A 172 3.29 4.75 -15.62
CA VAL A 172 2.13 4.25 -16.37
C VAL A 172 1.36 5.37 -17.07
N ALA A 173 1.29 6.56 -16.46
CA ALA A 173 0.40 7.62 -16.91
C ALA A 173 1.04 8.57 -17.94
N VAL A 174 2.36 8.77 -17.94
CA VAL A 174 3.03 9.71 -18.87
C VAL A 174 2.99 9.30 -20.36
N PRO A 175 3.03 8.01 -20.75
CA PRO A 175 3.09 7.62 -22.15
C PRO A 175 1.96 8.13 -23.07
N PRO A 176 0.65 8.04 -22.72
CA PRO A 176 -0.40 8.58 -23.58
C PRO A 176 -0.28 10.08 -23.81
N LEU A 177 0.18 10.86 -22.82
CA LEU A 177 0.38 12.30 -22.98
C LEU A 177 1.49 12.61 -23.97
N ILE A 178 2.62 11.90 -23.89
CA ILE A 178 3.73 12.05 -24.84
C ILE A 178 3.24 11.71 -26.26
N ARG A 179 2.55 10.57 -26.41
CA ARG A 179 2.03 10.11 -27.72
C ARG A 179 1.05 11.08 -28.34
N LEU A 180 0.06 11.53 -27.56
CA LEU A 180 -0.99 12.41 -28.07
C LEU A 180 -0.50 13.85 -28.28
N THR A 181 0.50 14.30 -27.52
CA THR A 181 1.19 15.56 -27.80
C THR A 181 1.96 15.48 -29.13
N ASN A 182 2.72 14.40 -29.33
CA ASN A 182 3.44 14.15 -30.58
C ASN A 182 2.48 14.10 -31.78
N LEU A 183 1.42 13.30 -31.66
CA LEU A 183 0.39 13.16 -32.70
C LEU A 183 -0.29 14.49 -33.02
N GLY A 184 -0.72 15.23 -31.99
CA GLY A 184 -1.43 16.50 -32.15
C GLY A 184 -0.61 17.53 -32.93
N ILE A 185 0.69 17.64 -32.63
CA ILE A 185 1.58 18.59 -33.31
C ILE A 185 1.85 18.16 -34.76
N ARG A 186 2.03 16.87 -35.02
CA ARG A 186 2.27 16.33 -36.37
C ARG A 186 1.02 16.38 -37.27
N GLN A 187 -0.17 16.36 -36.69
CA GLN A 187 -1.44 16.41 -37.43
C GLN A 187 -1.88 17.84 -37.80
N VAL A 188 -1.17 18.87 -37.35
CA VAL A 188 -1.43 20.25 -37.79
C VAL A 188 -1.22 20.33 -39.31
N SER A 189 -2.20 20.91 -40.03
CA SER A 189 -2.17 20.93 -41.49
C SER A 189 -0.95 21.67 -42.02
N LEU A 190 -0.31 21.08 -43.03
CA LEU A 190 0.89 21.64 -43.66
C LEU A 190 0.62 23.04 -44.25
N GLU A 191 -0.56 23.24 -44.85
CA GLU A 191 -0.96 24.53 -45.44
C GLU A 191 -0.95 25.68 -44.42
N VAL A 192 -1.41 25.43 -43.18
CA VAL A 192 -1.41 26.44 -42.11
C VAL A 192 0.00 26.74 -41.64
N VAL A 193 0.88 25.74 -41.64
CA VAL A 193 2.29 25.89 -41.31
C VAL A 193 3.04 26.70 -42.37
N GLU A 194 2.85 26.36 -43.65
CA GLU A 194 3.46 27.08 -44.78
C GLU A 194 2.97 28.52 -44.89
N ALA A 195 1.67 28.76 -44.62
CA ALA A 195 1.12 30.10 -44.54
C ALA A 195 1.80 30.92 -43.42
N ALA A 196 1.87 30.39 -42.20
CA ALA A 196 2.53 31.06 -41.08
C ALA A 196 4.02 31.35 -41.35
N GLN A 197 4.74 30.41 -41.98
CA GLN A 197 6.14 30.62 -42.39
C GLN A 197 6.27 31.71 -43.45
N SER A 198 5.33 31.80 -44.40
CA SER A 198 5.31 32.86 -45.44
C SER A 198 5.12 34.26 -44.84
N PHE A 199 4.47 34.37 -43.68
CA PHE A 199 4.36 35.61 -42.90
C PHE A 199 5.57 35.89 -41.99
N GLY A 200 6.63 35.07 -42.07
CA GLY A 200 7.89 35.29 -41.34
C GLY A 200 7.93 34.71 -39.93
N SER A 201 7.02 33.81 -39.56
CA SER A 201 7.01 33.17 -38.25
C SER A 201 8.26 32.32 -38.02
N THR A 202 8.99 32.63 -36.94
CA THR A 202 10.13 31.80 -36.49
C THR A 202 9.66 30.42 -36.02
N PRO A 203 10.53 29.39 -35.96
CA PRO A 203 10.15 28.05 -35.48
C PRO A 203 9.57 28.01 -34.07
N SER A 204 9.93 28.99 -33.22
CA SER A 204 9.36 29.14 -31.88
C SER A 204 7.93 29.72 -31.95
N GLN A 205 7.74 30.79 -32.73
CA GLN A 205 6.41 31.38 -32.95
C GLN A 205 5.47 30.38 -33.62
N LEU A 206 5.94 29.65 -34.64
CA LEU A 206 5.18 28.60 -35.27
C LEU A 206 4.72 27.52 -34.27
N LEU A 207 5.61 27.10 -33.36
CA LEU A 207 5.23 26.13 -32.33
C LEU A 207 4.18 26.70 -31.37
N TRP A 208 4.48 27.84 -30.74
CA TRP A 208 3.69 28.34 -29.61
C TRP A 208 2.39 29.05 -30.04
N GLU A 209 2.38 29.69 -31.21
CA GLU A 209 1.24 30.49 -31.69
C GLU A 209 0.35 29.73 -32.67
N VAL A 210 0.86 28.69 -33.34
CA VAL A 210 0.12 27.94 -34.37
C VAL A 210 -0.05 26.47 -33.98
N GLN A 211 1.05 25.73 -33.83
CA GLN A 211 0.97 24.28 -33.65
C GLN A 211 0.36 23.87 -32.31
N ILE A 212 0.82 24.43 -31.18
CA ILE A 212 0.32 24.09 -29.85
C ILE A 212 -1.17 24.44 -29.69
N PRO A 213 -1.66 25.64 -30.09
CA PRO A 213 -3.08 25.95 -30.04
C PRO A 213 -3.95 24.99 -30.84
N LEU A 214 -3.50 24.59 -32.04
CA LEU A 214 -4.24 23.65 -32.91
C LEU A 214 -4.15 22.19 -32.40
N ALA A 215 -3.04 21.82 -31.77
CA ALA A 215 -2.82 20.50 -31.16
C ALA A 215 -3.46 20.36 -29.77
N LEU A 216 -3.88 21.45 -29.15
CA LEU A 216 -4.37 21.49 -27.77
C LEU A 216 -5.51 20.49 -27.50
N PRO A 217 -6.51 20.29 -28.38
CA PRO A 217 -7.55 19.28 -28.15
C PRO A 217 -6.98 17.86 -28.00
N THR A 218 -5.97 17.52 -28.80
CA THR A 218 -5.30 16.21 -28.75
C THR A 218 -4.40 16.10 -27.51
N ILE A 219 -3.69 17.17 -27.15
CA ILE A 219 -2.89 17.22 -25.90
C ILE A 219 -3.80 17.04 -24.68
N LEU A 220 -4.94 17.74 -24.63
CA LEU A 220 -5.93 17.62 -23.54
C LEU A 220 -6.59 16.23 -23.50
N ALA A 221 -6.78 15.59 -24.65
CA ALA A 221 -7.19 14.18 -24.68
C ALA A 221 -6.12 13.27 -24.04
N GLY A 222 -4.83 13.54 -24.29
CA GLY A 222 -3.73 12.84 -23.65
C GLY A 222 -3.64 13.08 -22.15
N LEU A 223 -3.91 14.31 -21.70
CA LEU A 223 -4.00 14.63 -20.29
C LEU A 223 -5.18 13.90 -19.63
N ASN A 224 -6.33 13.79 -20.29
CA ASN A 224 -7.45 13.00 -19.78
C ASN A 224 -7.07 11.52 -19.59
N GLN A 225 -6.39 10.91 -20.58
CA GLN A 225 -5.91 9.53 -20.46
C GLN A 225 -4.88 9.37 -19.33
N THR A 226 -4.02 10.38 -19.12
CA THR A 226 -3.06 10.41 -18.01
C THR A 226 -3.78 10.38 -16.67
N VAL A 227 -4.83 11.19 -16.50
CA VAL A 227 -5.65 11.22 -15.27
C VAL A 227 -6.32 9.86 -15.03
N LEU A 228 -6.93 9.27 -16.07
CA LEU A 228 -7.61 7.98 -15.97
C LEU A 228 -6.66 6.85 -15.58
N LEU A 229 -5.49 6.75 -16.23
CA LEU A 229 -4.47 5.77 -15.88
C LEU A 229 -3.88 6.02 -14.51
N ALA A 230 -3.68 7.28 -14.12
CA ALA A 230 -3.16 7.62 -12.80
C ALA A 230 -4.11 7.16 -11.68
N LEU A 231 -5.41 7.32 -11.87
CA LEU A 231 -6.44 6.82 -10.96
C LEU A 231 -6.46 5.30 -10.89
N ALA A 232 -6.43 4.60 -12.02
CA ALA A 232 -6.38 3.15 -12.05
C ALA A 232 -5.13 2.63 -11.32
N MET A 233 -3.98 3.27 -11.55
CA MET A 233 -2.72 2.90 -10.92
C MET A 233 -2.70 3.20 -9.42
N SER A 234 -3.49 4.16 -8.90
CA SER A 234 -3.56 4.44 -7.46
C SER A 234 -4.04 3.25 -6.61
N VAL A 235 -4.85 2.36 -7.20
CA VAL A 235 -5.28 1.11 -6.52
C VAL A 235 -4.15 0.10 -6.50
N VAL A 236 -3.42 -0.04 -7.62
CA VAL A 236 -2.28 -0.94 -7.73
C VAL A 236 -1.14 -0.50 -6.81
N THR A 237 -0.87 0.79 -6.71
CA THR A 237 0.15 1.32 -5.78
C THR A 237 -0.24 1.14 -4.32
N SER A 238 -1.54 0.99 -4.01
CA SER A 238 -1.98 0.61 -2.67
C SER A 238 -1.54 -0.81 -2.28
N MET A 239 -1.12 -1.66 -3.23
CA MET A 239 -0.57 -3.00 -2.95
C MET A 239 0.85 -2.95 -2.41
N ILE A 240 1.62 -1.89 -2.73
CA ILE A 240 2.84 -1.52 -2.00
C ILE A 240 2.53 -0.56 -0.84
N ALA A 241 1.25 -0.53 -0.45
CA ALA A 241 0.70 0.16 0.71
C ALA A 241 0.93 1.68 0.72
N VAL A 242 0.79 2.25 -0.47
CA VAL A 242 0.50 3.66 -0.61
C VAL A 242 -0.89 3.93 -0.01
N PRO A 243 -1.02 4.91 0.90
CA PRO A 243 -2.29 5.24 1.54
C PRO A 243 -3.30 5.85 0.56
N GLY A 244 -4.57 5.85 0.97
CA GLY A 244 -5.70 6.38 0.21
C GLY A 244 -6.80 5.35 0.00
N LEU A 245 -7.73 5.63 -0.91
CA LEU A 245 -8.92 4.81 -1.13
C LEU A 245 -8.61 3.39 -1.62
N GLY A 246 -7.57 3.21 -2.43
CA GLY A 246 -7.15 1.88 -2.89
C GLY A 246 -6.78 0.96 -1.72
N LEU A 247 -6.19 1.52 -0.67
CA LEU A 247 -5.84 0.76 0.53
C LEU A 247 -7.08 0.30 1.30
N ILE A 248 -8.14 1.11 1.36
CA ILE A 248 -9.42 0.70 1.95
C ILE A 248 -10.01 -0.50 1.19
N VAL A 249 -9.95 -0.47 -0.14
CA VAL A 249 -10.42 -1.60 -0.96
C VAL A 249 -9.63 -2.86 -0.65
N LEU A 250 -8.29 -2.77 -0.63
CA LEU A 250 -7.43 -3.91 -0.35
C LEU A 250 -7.63 -4.45 1.07
N GLN A 251 -7.87 -3.58 2.05
CA GLN A 251 -8.20 -3.99 3.41
C GLN A 251 -9.56 -4.69 3.50
N GLY A 252 -10.58 -4.20 2.78
CA GLY A 252 -11.89 -4.85 2.73
C GLY A 252 -11.81 -6.24 2.11
N VAL A 253 -11.15 -6.36 0.96
CA VAL A 253 -10.90 -7.65 0.29
C VAL A 253 -10.11 -8.59 1.21
N GLY A 254 -8.98 -8.10 1.74
CA GLY A 254 -8.11 -8.85 2.63
C GLY A 254 -8.72 -9.18 4.00
N ARG A 255 -9.94 -8.76 4.31
CA ARG A 255 -10.65 -9.09 5.55
C ARG A 255 -12.00 -9.75 5.32
N LEU A 256 -12.35 -10.04 4.07
CA LEU A 256 -13.71 -10.46 3.69
C LEU A 256 -14.81 -9.45 4.08
N ASP A 257 -14.44 -8.19 4.30
CA ASP A 257 -15.39 -7.12 4.56
C ASP A 257 -15.80 -6.49 3.23
N VAL A 258 -16.80 -7.13 2.59
CA VAL A 258 -17.38 -6.68 1.33
C VAL A 258 -17.94 -5.27 1.45
N GLY A 259 -18.45 -4.89 2.63
CA GLY A 259 -18.96 -3.56 2.92
C GLY A 259 -17.85 -2.51 2.82
N LEU A 260 -16.74 -2.73 3.53
CA LEU A 260 -15.57 -1.84 3.48
C LEU A 260 -14.97 -1.75 2.08
N ALA A 261 -14.84 -2.88 1.37
CA ALA A 261 -14.35 -2.91 0.00
C ALA A 261 -15.25 -2.11 -0.95
N ALA A 262 -16.58 -2.24 -0.81
CA ALA A 262 -17.55 -1.49 -1.61
C ALA A 262 -17.50 0.02 -1.31
N VAL A 263 -17.34 0.43 -0.05
CA VAL A 263 -17.20 1.84 0.33
C VAL A 263 -15.96 2.46 -0.31
N GLY A 264 -14.80 1.79 -0.21
CA GLY A 264 -13.56 2.24 -0.86
C GLY A 264 -13.69 2.30 -2.38
N GLY A 265 -14.27 1.26 -2.99
CA GLY A 265 -14.49 1.17 -4.44
C GLY A 265 -15.42 2.27 -4.96
N LEU A 266 -16.52 2.54 -4.25
CA LEU A 266 -17.44 3.64 -4.57
C LEU A 266 -16.73 4.99 -4.47
N GLY A 267 -15.90 5.20 -3.45
CA GLY A 267 -15.07 6.40 -3.33
C GLY A 267 -14.18 6.62 -4.55
N ILE A 268 -13.48 5.57 -5.01
CA ILE A 268 -12.60 5.62 -6.19
C ILE A 268 -13.40 5.98 -7.44
N VAL A 269 -14.54 5.32 -7.65
CA VAL A 269 -15.41 5.60 -8.80
C VAL A 269 -15.92 7.03 -8.79
N LEU A 270 -16.34 7.55 -7.62
CA LEU A 270 -16.82 8.94 -7.49
C LEU A 270 -15.72 9.96 -7.85
N ILE A 271 -14.49 9.78 -7.35
CA ILE A 271 -13.36 10.64 -7.71
C ILE A 271 -13.02 10.50 -9.19
N ALA A 272 -12.98 9.26 -9.70
CA ALA A 272 -12.58 9.00 -11.08
C ALA A 272 -13.55 9.62 -12.08
N VAL A 273 -14.86 9.44 -11.87
CA VAL A 273 -15.88 10.05 -12.72
C VAL A 273 -15.87 11.57 -12.54
N MET A 274 -15.69 12.10 -11.34
CA MET A 274 -15.55 13.56 -11.14
C MET A 274 -14.40 14.13 -11.98
N LEU A 275 -13.20 13.54 -11.88
CA LEU A 275 -12.03 14.02 -12.60
C LEU A 275 -12.16 13.86 -14.12
N ASP A 276 -12.69 12.74 -14.61
CA ASP A 276 -12.95 12.52 -16.03
C ASP A 276 -13.95 13.56 -16.58
N ARG A 277 -15.04 13.84 -15.86
CA ARG A 277 -16.03 14.84 -16.27
C ARG A 277 -15.43 16.24 -16.32
N VAL A 278 -14.60 16.62 -15.34
CA VAL A 278 -13.89 17.90 -15.34
C VAL A 278 -12.94 17.97 -16.52
N ALA A 279 -12.08 16.97 -16.72
CA ALA A 279 -11.09 16.95 -17.80
C ALA A 279 -11.73 16.97 -19.19
N GLN A 280 -12.78 16.18 -19.43
CA GLN A 280 -13.53 16.21 -20.69
C GLN A 280 -14.21 17.57 -20.93
N ALA A 281 -14.77 18.20 -19.91
CA ALA A 281 -15.41 19.51 -20.05
C ALA A 281 -14.39 20.60 -20.42
N VAL A 282 -13.18 20.54 -19.86
CA VAL A 282 -12.08 21.42 -20.25
C VAL A 282 -11.65 21.15 -21.70
N GLY A 283 -11.53 19.88 -22.11
CA GLY A 283 -11.13 19.49 -23.47
C GLY A 283 -12.16 19.79 -24.56
N LYS A 284 -13.47 19.67 -24.25
CA LYS A 284 -14.58 19.95 -25.17
C LYS A 284 -14.99 21.42 -25.26
N SER A 285 -14.30 22.32 -24.55
CA SER A 285 -14.62 23.75 -24.48
C SER A 285 -14.45 24.44 -25.84
N ASN A 286 -15.41 24.22 -26.73
CA ASN A 286 -15.64 24.92 -27.99
C ASN A 286 -16.62 26.08 -27.80
N SER A 287 -16.79 26.58 -26.56
CA SER A 287 -17.72 27.68 -26.30
C SER A 287 -17.11 29.00 -26.76
N GLN A 288 -17.83 29.68 -27.65
CA GLN A 288 -17.53 30.98 -28.22
C GLN A 288 -17.32 32.10 -27.18
N LEU A 289 -17.56 31.83 -25.90
CA LEU A 289 -17.42 32.78 -24.80
C LEU A 289 -16.02 32.70 -24.17
N PRO A 290 -15.28 33.83 -24.05
CA PRO A 290 -14.01 33.89 -23.34
C PRO A 290 -14.10 33.37 -21.91
N TRP A 291 -13.03 32.76 -21.38
CA TRP A 291 -13.00 32.19 -20.02
C TRP A 291 -13.46 33.17 -18.92
N LYS A 292 -13.17 34.47 -19.07
CA LYS A 292 -13.57 35.55 -18.15
C LYS A 292 -15.09 35.77 -18.09
N GLN A 293 -15.81 35.41 -19.14
CA GLN A 293 -17.27 35.57 -19.24
C GLN A 293 -18.03 34.32 -18.79
N ARG A 294 -17.32 33.30 -18.27
CA ARG A 294 -17.90 32.07 -17.75
C ARG A 294 -17.84 32.02 -16.23
N GLY A 295 -18.57 31.08 -15.65
CA GLY A 295 -18.41 30.76 -14.24
C GLY A 295 -18.97 31.81 -13.27
N PRO A 296 -18.54 31.77 -12.00
CA PRO A 296 -18.86 32.82 -11.02
C PRO A 296 -18.31 34.19 -11.45
N ILE A 297 -17.15 34.24 -12.11
CA ILE A 297 -16.55 35.51 -12.58
C ILE A 297 -17.43 36.16 -13.65
N GLY A 298 -17.88 35.41 -14.65
CA GLY A 298 -18.81 35.89 -15.66
C GLY A 298 -20.16 36.30 -15.07
N PHE A 299 -20.66 35.55 -14.06
CA PHE A 299 -21.89 35.91 -13.36
C PHE A 299 -21.76 37.26 -12.63
N LEU A 300 -20.66 37.49 -11.92
CA LEU A 300 -20.37 38.76 -11.24
C LEU A 300 -20.20 39.93 -12.24
N LEU A 301 -19.50 39.70 -13.35
CA LEU A 301 -19.32 40.71 -14.40
C LEU A 301 -20.63 41.01 -15.13
N SER A 302 -21.51 40.03 -15.33
CA SER A 302 -22.82 40.22 -15.97
C SER A 302 -23.82 40.99 -15.10
N GLN A 303 -23.68 40.92 -13.78
CA GLN A 303 -24.50 41.70 -12.84
C GLN A 303 -23.97 43.12 -12.58
N SER A 304 -22.76 43.44 -13.06
CA SER A 304 -22.15 44.78 -12.95
C SER A 304 -22.72 45.80 -13.96
N GLY A 305 -24.04 45.73 -14.22
CA GLY A 305 -24.81 46.70 -15.01
C GLY A 305 -25.78 47.55 -14.17
N SER A 306 -25.88 47.33 -12.86
CA SER A 306 -26.64 48.19 -11.95
C SER A 306 -26.01 48.17 -10.56
N GLN A 307 -25.85 49.36 -9.99
CA GLN A 307 -25.21 49.67 -8.72
C GLN A 307 -25.61 48.69 -7.59
N LYS A 308 -24.72 47.76 -7.24
CA LYS A 308 -24.68 47.04 -5.94
C LYS A 308 -23.37 46.26 -5.75
N LEU A 309 -22.25 46.82 -6.23
CA LEU A 309 -20.94 46.14 -6.24
C LEU A 309 -20.11 46.30 -4.95
N THR A 310 -20.68 46.83 -3.87
CA THR A 310 -19.95 47.09 -2.63
C THR A 310 -20.22 46.10 -1.49
N SER A 311 -21.24 45.24 -1.56
CA SER A 311 -21.56 44.33 -0.43
C SER A 311 -20.99 42.91 -0.57
N VAL A 312 -20.82 42.38 -1.79
CA VAL A 312 -20.46 40.95 -1.98
C VAL A 312 -18.95 40.71 -1.93
N SER A 313 -18.14 41.64 -2.47
CA SER A 313 -16.68 41.53 -2.42
C SER A 313 -16.12 41.77 -1.01
N ILE A 314 -16.79 42.61 -0.22
CA ILE A 314 -16.40 42.84 1.18
C ILE A 314 -16.73 41.61 2.02
N THR A 315 -17.86 40.93 1.80
CA THR A 315 -18.22 39.75 2.62
C THR A 315 -17.31 38.54 2.37
N LEU A 316 -16.88 38.30 1.13
CA LEU A 316 -15.98 37.18 0.80
C LEU A 316 -14.53 37.47 1.23
N ALA A 317 -14.06 38.72 1.07
CA ALA A 317 -12.76 39.14 1.59
C ALA A 317 -12.75 39.15 3.12
N PHE A 318 -13.83 39.59 3.77
CA PHE A 318 -13.95 39.60 5.23
C PHE A 318 -13.96 38.19 5.80
N PHE A 319 -14.64 37.21 5.17
CA PHE A 319 -14.56 35.82 5.61
C PHE A 319 -13.19 35.18 5.36
N LEU A 320 -12.50 35.50 4.25
CA LEU A 320 -11.13 35.03 4.01
C LEU A 320 -10.10 35.68 4.96
N THR A 321 -10.27 36.95 5.33
CA THR A 321 -9.41 37.62 6.33
C THR A 321 -9.77 37.26 7.77
N LEU A 322 -11.03 36.99 8.09
CA LEU A 322 -11.45 36.53 9.41
C LEU A 322 -10.97 35.08 9.65
N TYR A 323 -10.94 34.24 8.60
CA TYR A 323 -10.39 32.89 8.68
C TYR A 323 -8.86 32.87 8.74
N ALA A 324 -8.18 33.75 8.01
CA ALA A 324 -6.73 33.94 8.16
C ALA A 324 -6.34 34.48 9.55
N GLY A 325 -7.21 35.25 10.20
CA GLY A 325 -7.04 35.71 11.59
C GLY A 325 -7.31 34.64 12.65
N LEU A 326 -8.09 33.59 12.34
CA LEU A 326 -8.45 32.54 13.29
C LEU A 326 -7.50 31.33 13.28
N PHE A 327 -6.62 31.20 12.28
CA PHE A 327 -5.60 30.13 12.20
C PHE A 327 -4.14 30.62 12.30
N THR A 328 -3.92 31.87 12.68
CA THR A 328 -2.61 32.28 13.26
C THR A 328 -2.51 31.97 14.76
N GLY A 329 -3.57 31.43 15.36
CA GLY A 329 -3.54 30.79 16.67
C GLY A 329 -2.96 29.37 16.60
N GLN A 330 -1.71 29.22 16.13
CA GLN A 330 -0.89 28.20 16.76
C GLN A 330 -0.76 28.63 18.23
N PRO A 331 -0.90 27.74 19.21
CA PRO A 331 -0.23 27.98 20.47
C PRO A 331 1.27 27.95 20.13
N THR A 332 1.84 29.11 19.82
CA THR A 332 3.21 29.35 20.26
C THR A 332 3.15 29.18 21.75
N THR A 333 3.61 28.03 22.23
CA THR A 333 4.05 27.86 23.59
C THR A 333 5.10 28.95 23.83
N GLN A 334 4.64 30.12 24.25
CA GLN A 334 5.48 30.98 25.07
C GLN A 334 5.81 30.12 26.27
N ALA A 335 7.09 29.78 26.38
CA ALA A 335 7.66 29.28 27.60
C ALA A 335 7.38 30.32 28.69
N THR A 336 6.25 30.16 29.38
CA THR A 336 6.18 30.57 30.77
C THR A 336 7.29 29.81 31.46
N ILE A 337 8.34 30.54 31.86
CA ILE A 337 9.33 30.06 32.80
C ILE A 337 8.57 29.92 34.13
N GLU A 338 7.83 28.83 34.27
CA GLU A 338 7.51 28.28 35.57
C GLU A 338 8.77 27.61 36.09
N ALA A 339 9.11 27.95 37.33
CA ALA A 339 10.31 27.51 38.01
C ALA A 339 10.44 25.98 37.89
N THR A 340 11.51 25.55 37.25
CA THR A 340 11.85 24.16 36.95
C THR A 340 12.10 23.37 38.24
N THR A 341 11.19 22.45 38.56
CA THR A 341 11.62 21.11 38.97
C THR A 341 12.34 20.47 37.78
N PRO A 342 13.48 19.77 37.97
CA PRO A 342 14.21 19.19 36.86
C PRO A 342 13.36 18.09 36.21
N GLU A 343 12.83 18.36 35.01
CA GLU A 343 12.14 17.39 34.19
C GLU A 343 13.20 16.39 33.68
N ILE A 344 13.03 15.12 34.04
CA ILE A 344 13.94 14.05 33.60
C ILE A 344 13.83 13.99 32.07
N ALA A 345 14.92 14.33 31.36
CA ALA A 345 14.99 14.25 29.90
C ALA A 345 14.55 12.84 29.45
N MET A 346 13.50 12.78 28.64
CA MET A 346 12.97 11.49 28.19
C MET A 346 13.89 10.90 27.12
N PRO A 347 14.16 9.57 27.13
CA PRO A 347 15.15 8.96 26.24
C PRO A 347 14.94 9.25 24.75
N GLY A 348 13.70 9.36 24.29
CA GLY A 348 13.34 9.62 22.90
C GLY A 348 13.05 11.08 22.55
N GLN A 349 13.31 12.03 23.44
CA GLN A 349 12.90 13.42 23.25
C GLN A 349 13.50 14.02 21.97
N GLY A 350 12.64 14.43 21.04
CA GLY A 350 13.03 15.00 19.75
C GLY A 350 13.32 13.98 18.65
N MET A 351 13.28 12.68 18.95
CA MET A 351 13.50 11.60 18.00
C MET A 351 12.18 11.21 17.32
N MET A 352 12.21 11.07 16.00
CA MET A 352 11.10 10.54 15.21
C MET A 352 11.33 9.05 14.93
N VAL A 353 10.31 8.21 15.11
CA VAL A 353 10.38 6.77 14.82
C VAL A 353 9.39 6.40 13.74
N SER A 354 9.83 5.56 12.82
CA SER A 354 9.08 4.99 11.71
C SER A 354 8.94 3.48 11.91
N SER A 355 7.70 3.03 12.09
CA SER A 355 7.36 1.61 12.15
C SER A 355 6.65 1.21 10.86
N GLY A 356 6.86 0.00 10.38
CA GLY A 356 5.94 -0.58 9.42
C GLY A 356 5.22 -1.82 9.93
N VAL A 357 4.19 -2.21 9.20
CA VAL A 357 3.17 -3.17 9.62
C VAL A 357 2.76 -4.06 8.44
N GLY A 358 2.47 -5.33 8.71
CA GLY A 358 1.94 -6.26 7.71
C GLY A 358 0.45 -6.01 7.43
N THR A 359 -0.10 -6.74 6.46
CA THR A 359 -1.51 -6.61 6.05
C THR A 359 -2.52 -7.13 7.08
N THR A 360 -2.06 -7.88 8.08
CA THR A 360 -2.91 -8.42 9.14
C THR A 360 -3.20 -7.37 10.22
N THR A 361 -4.41 -7.39 10.78
CA THR A 361 -4.79 -6.51 11.89
C THR A 361 -4.06 -6.87 13.18
N SER A 362 -3.69 -8.13 13.36
CA SER A 362 -2.84 -8.57 14.48
C SER A 362 -1.48 -7.90 14.43
N SER A 363 -0.82 -7.87 13.27
CA SER A 363 0.43 -7.12 13.07
C SER A 363 0.30 -5.66 13.48
N ARG A 364 -0.81 -5.01 13.10
CA ARG A 364 -1.09 -3.61 13.46
C ARG A 364 -1.28 -3.42 14.96
N PHE A 365 -2.04 -4.29 15.60
CA PHE A 365 -2.26 -4.24 17.04
C PHE A 365 -0.94 -4.35 17.81
N LEU A 366 -0.12 -5.37 17.51
CA LEU A 366 1.20 -5.55 18.13
C LEU A 366 2.08 -4.31 17.94
N THR A 367 2.09 -3.77 16.72
CA THR A 367 2.90 -2.58 16.38
C THR A 367 2.39 -1.31 17.08
N GLU A 368 1.07 -1.14 17.26
CA GLU A 368 0.50 -0.02 18.02
C GLU A 368 0.90 -0.09 19.51
N VAL A 369 0.91 -1.28 20.13
CA VAL A 369 1.38 -1.43 21.52
C VAL A 369 2.84 -1.00 21.64
N LEU A 370 3.71 -1.43 20.71
CA LEU A 370 5.10 -1.00 20.67
C LEU A 370 5.24 0.52 20.50
N ASN A 371 4.46 1.12 19.60
CA ASN A 371 4.47 2.56 19.33
C ASN A 371 3.98 3.40 20.51
N LEU A 372 2.97 2.93 21.24
CA LEU A 372 2.47 3.60 22.45
C LEU A 372 3.51 3.57 23.57
N GLY A 373 4.28 2.49 23.72
CA GLY A 373 5.41 2.44 24.66
C GLY A 373 6.55 3.36 24.27
N LEU A 374 6.93 3.41 22.99
CA LEU A 374 7.90 4.39 22.49
C LEU A 374 7.42 5.83 22.72
N SER A 375 6.13 6.11 22.55
CA SER A 375 5.57 7.43 22.87
C SER A 375 5.74 7.79 24.36
N ASN A 376 5.59 6.82 25.27
CA ASN A 376 5.84 6.99 26.71
C ASN A 376 7.33 7.14 27.08
N LEU A 377 8.23 6.76 26.18
CA LEU A 377 9.66 7.02 26.28
C LEU A 377 10.07 8.35 25.63
N GLY A 378 9.12 9.13 25.11
CA GLY A 378 9.33 10.46 24.56
C GLY A 378 9.56 10.53 23.05
N TYR A 379 9.50 9.39 22.35
CA TYR A 379 9.63 9.34 20.89
C TYR A 379 8.39 9.88 20.19
N ARG A 380 8.57 10.53 19.04
CA ARG A 380 7.48 10.94 18.15
C ARG A 380 7.27 9.90 17.06
N ILE A 381 6.08 9.30 17.02
CA ILE A 381 5.78 8.20 16.10
C ILE A 381 5.23 8.74 14.78
N LYS A 382 5.86 8.39 13.66
CA LYS A 382 5.30 8.61 12.31
C LYS A 382 4.13 7.67 12.06
N GLU A 383 3.28 8.04 11.12
CA GLU A 383 2.22 7.14 10.65
C GLU A 383 2.81 5.79 10.20
N GLN A 384 2.15 4.69 10.61
CA GLN A 384 2.63 3.36 10.31
C GLN A 384 2.63 3.10 8.81
N GLN A 385 3.75 2.63 8.29
CA GLN A 385 3.84 2.22 6.90
C GLN A 385 3.39 0.78 6.77
N LEU A 386 2.15 0.60 6.31
CA LEU A 386 1.69 -0.70 5.86
C LEU A 386 2.58 -1.14 4.68
N SER A 387 2.88 -2.43 4.53
CA SER A 387 3.47 -3.00 3.31
C SER A 387 3.46 -4.53 3.30
N SER A 388 3.96 -5.13 2.22
CA SER A 388 4.22 -6.58 2.16
C SER A 388 5.44 -6.97 2.99
N ILE A 389 5.50 -8.22 3.44
CA ILE A 389 6.62 -8.75 4.25
C ILE A 389 8.00 -8.51 3.60
N PRO A 390 8.21 -8.77 2.29
CA PRO A 390 9.51 -8.50 1.66
C PRO A 390 9.87 -7.01 1.69
N THR A 391 8.89 -6.14 1.39
CA THR A 391 9.10 -4.69 1.37
C THR A 391 9.46 -4.16 2.76
N MET A 392 8.84 -4.71 3.80
CA MET A 392 9.14 -4.38 5.19
C MET A 392 10.59 -4.69 5.56
N HIS A 393 11.11 -5.87 5.19
CA HIS A 393 12.51 -6.24 5.46
C HIS A 393 13.48 -5.31 4.72
N ILE A 394 13.19 -5.00 3.45
CA ILE A 394 13.95 -4.03 2.65
C ILE A 394 13.94 -2.65 3.32
N GLY A 395 12.78 -2.17 3.79
CA GLY A 395 12.66 -0.88 4.46
C GLY A 395 13.50 -0.77 5.73
N VAL A 396 13.49 -1.83 6.56
CA VAL A 396 14.26 -1.86 7.81
C VAL A 396 15.75 -1.91 7.52
N VAL A 397 16.22 -2.77 6.59
CA VAL A 397 17.66 -2.84 6.27
C VAL A 397 18.16 -1.54 5.66
N GLN A 398 17.34 -0.90 4.82
CA GLN A 398 17.67 0.33 4.13
C GLN A 398 17.60 1.59 5.02
N GLY A 399 17.03 1.48 6.22
CA GLY A 399 16.86 2.58 7.18
C GLY A 399 15.69 3.51 6.85
N ASP A 400 14.78 3.09 5.97
CA ASP A 400 13.53 3.82 5.70
C ASP A 400 12.49 3.59 6.79
N LEU A 401 12.61 2.44 7.47
CA LEU A 401 11.88 2.06 8.67
C LEU A 401 12.87 1.77 9.79
N ASP A 402 12.54 2.22 10.99
CA ASP A 402 13.32 1.93 12.19
C ASP A 402 13.06 0.50 12.69
N PHE A 403 11.80 0.04 12.60
CA PHE A 403 11.43 -1.33 12.94
C PHE A 403 10.15 -1.85 12.25
N TYR A 404 10.00 -3.18 12.30
CA TYR A 404 8.84 -3.96 11.91
C TYR A 404 8.41 -4.84 13.10
N GLY A 405 7.21 -4.60 13.61
CA GLY A 405 6.72 -5.20 14.87
C GLY A 405 6.12 -6.59 14.77
N SER A 406 6.21 -7.28 13.63
CA SER A 406 5.61 -8.62 13.51
C SER A 406 6.42 -9.58 12.64
N HIS A 407 7.73 -9.64 12.86
CA HIS A 407 8.61 -10.57 12.16
C HIS A 407 8.49 -11.97 12.78
N TRP A 408 7.97 -12.93 12.02
CA TRP A 408 7.96 -14.36 12.39
C TRP A 408 9.36 -14.92 12.16
N GLU A 409 9.99 -15.42 13.22
CA GLU A 409 11.43 -15.71 13.18
C GLU A 409 11.77 -16.82 12.20
N THR A 410 11.06 -17.94 12.26
CA THR A 410 11.33 -19.11 11.41
C THR A 410 10.69 -18.93 10.03
N LEU A 411 9.47 -18.41 9.99
CA LEU A 411 8.73 -18.22 8.75
C LEU A 411 9.38 -17.16 7.85
N HIS A 412 9.93 -16.07 8.41
CA HIS A 412 10.54 -15.00 7.62
C HIS A 412 12.07 -15.11 7.50
N GLU A 413 12.67 -16.22 7.93
CA GLU A 413 14.11 -16.47 7.83
C GLU A 413 14.68 -16.24 6.41
N PRO A 414 14.04 -16.69 5.32
CA PRO A 414 14.56 -16.44 3.97
C PRO A 414 14.66 -14.95 3.63
N PHE A 415 13.69 -14.14 4.08
CA PHE A 415 13.73 -12.68 3.89
C PHE A 415 14.76 -12.02 4.78
N PHE A 416 14.94 -12.51 6.00
CA PHE A 416 15.97 -12.04 6.93
C PHE A 416 17.37 -12.25 6.34
N GLN A 417 17.69 -13.47 5.92
CA GLN A 417 18.99 -13.82 5.35
C GLN A 417 19.26 -13.08 4.03
N LYS A 418 18.26 -13.00 3.14
CA LYS A 418 18.39 -12.26 1.87
C LYS A 418 18.71 -10.77 2.04
N ASN A 419 18.34 -10.18 3.18
CA ASN A 419 18.62 -8.78 3.49
C ASN A 419 19.87 -8.61 4.40
N GLY A 420 20.79 -9.58 4.37
CA GLY A 420 22.06 -9.54 5.10
C GLY A 420 21.98 -10.03 6.54
N GLY A 421 20.86 -10.63 6.95
CA GLY A 421 20.68 -11.30 8.24
C GLY A 421 21.18 -10.50 9.43
N GLU A 422 21.85 -11.19 10.36
CA GLU A 422 22.45 -10.61 11.57
C GLU A 422 23.62 -9.67 11.28
N GLU A 423 24.03 -9.42 10.03
CA GLU A 423 25.01 -8.37 9.74
C GLU A 423 24.35 -7.00 9.81
N ASN A 424 23.20 -6.85 9.14
CA ASN A 424 22.53 -5.56 8.94
C ASN A 424 21.25 -5.37 9.77
N LEU A 425 20.59 -6.45 10.14
CA LEU A 425 19.32 -6.47 10.85
C LEU A 425 19.50 -7.05 12.24
N GLU A 426 18.57 -6.75 13.14
CA GLU A 426 18.53 -7.34 14.47
C GLU A 426 17.09 -7.76 14.82
N ARG A 427 16.94 -8.99 15.32
CA ARG A 427 15.69 -9.51 15.86
C ARG A 427 15.69 -9.31 17.38
N VAL A 428 14.73 -8.55 17.88
CA VAL A 428 14.69 -8.07 19.27
C VAL A 428 13.41 -8.56 19.95
N GLY A 429 13.58 -9.09 21.17
CA GLY A 429 12.48 -9.57 22.01
C GLY A 429 11.67 -10.72 21.41
N THR A 430 10.63 -11.12 22.13
CA THR A 430 9.64 -12.11 21.70
C THR A 430 8.26 -11.57 22.07
N ILE A 431 7.61 -10.89 21.12
CA ILE A 431 6.31 -10.25 21.34
C ILE A 431 5.24 -11.32 21.51
N LEU A 432 5.25 -12.34 20.64
CA LEU A 432 4.37 -13.51 20.73
C LEU A 432 5.24 -14.76 20.72
N SER A 433 4.92 -15.70 21.59
CA SER A 433 5.51 -17.03 21.63
C SER A 433 4.48 -18.08 21.26
N ASN A 434 4.93 -19.25 20.81
CA ASN A 434 4.08 -20.41 20.50
C ASN A 434 3.04 -20.12 19.40
N THR A 435 3.43 -19.36 18.38
CA THR A 435 2.55 -19.16 17.22
C THR A 435 2.52 -20.42 16.36
N LEU A 436 1.32 -20.83 15.99
CA LEU A 436 1.08 -22.11 15.31
C LEU A 436 0.71 -21.88 13.86
N GLN A 437 1.05 -22.85 13.02
CA GLN A 437 0.70 -22.91 11.60
C GLN A 437 0.36 -24.36 11.27
N GLY A 438 -0.50 -24.59 10.28
CA GLY A 438 -0.88 -25.94 9.91
C GLY A 438 -2.11 -26.03 9.02
N TYR A 439 -2.54 -27.25 8.79
CA TYR A 439 -3.73 -27.56 8.00
C TYR A 439 -4.91 -27.85 8.91
N GLN A 440 -6.09 -27.40 8.50
CA GLN A 440 -7.34 -27.66 9.20
C GLN A 440 -8.41 -28.17 8.24
N ILE A 441 -9.29 -29.00 8.79
CA ILE A 441 -10.54 -29.44 8.15
C ILE A 441 -11.72 -29.24 9.12
N ASP A 442 -12.95 -29.25 8.62
CA ASP A 442 -14.11 -29.23 9.50
C ASP A 442 -14.16 -30.48 10.39
N LYS A 443 -14.55 -30.26 11.66
CA LYS A 443 -14.62 -31.32 12.66
C LYS A 443 -15.60 -32.43 12.25
N LYS A 444 -16.71 -32.07 11.61
CA LYS A 444 -17.74 -33.03 11.19
C LYS A 444 -17.16 -34.07 10.22
N THR A 445 -16.47 -33.64 9.17
CA THR A 445 -15.83 -34.53 8.20
C THR A 445 -14.67 -35.31 8.85
N ALA A 446 -13.89 -34.66 9.70
CA ALA A 446 -12.82 -35.32 10.43
C ALA A 446 -13.32 -36.48 11.29
N ASP A 447 -14.40 -36.27 12.04
CA ASP A 447 -14.99 -37.28 12.93
C ASP A 447 -15.68 -38.41 12.13
N GLU A 448 -16.38 -38.08 11.03
CA GLU A 448 -17.11 -39.05 10.19
C GLU A 448 -16.17 -40.01 9.43
N TYR A 449 -15.06 -39.49 8.90
CA TYR A 449 -14.10 -40.25 8.09
C TYR A 449 -12.80 -40.59 8.85
N HIS A 450 -12.73 -40.27 10.14
CA HIS A 450 -11.55 -40.46 10.99
C HIS A 450 -10.27 -39.87 10.39
N ILE A 451 -10.35 -38.64 9.89
CA ILE A 451 -9.24 -37.93 9.26
C ILE A 451 -8.48 -37.16 10.34
N THR A 452 -7.22 -37.53 10.56
CA THR A 452 -6.34 -36.97 11.59
C THR A 452 -4.98 -36.55 11.03
N ASN A 453 -4.56 -37.10 9.89
CA ASN A 453 -3.27 -36.84 9.27
C ASN A 453 -3.42 -36.48 7.79
N LEU A 454 -2.66 -35.48 7.34
CA LEU A 454 -2.66 -34.99 5.96
C LEU A 454 -2.33 -36.09 4.94
N LYS A 455 -1.52 -37.10 5.33
CA LYS A 455 -1.22 -38.25 4.48
C LYS A 455 -2.46 -39.03 4.05
N GLN A 456 -3.56 -38.99 4.80
CA GLN A 456 -4.82 -39.66 4.42
C GLN A 456 -5.41 -39.10 3.13
N LEU A 457 -5.05 -37.88 2.72
CA LEU A 457 -5.46 -37.30 1.45
C LEU A 457 -4.72 -37.91 0.24
N GLN A 458 -3.76 -38.81 0.44
CA GLN A 458 -3.23 -39.66 -0.63
C GLN A 458 -4.30 -40.61 -1.19
N ASP A 459 -5.34 -40.96 -0.42
CA ASP A 459 -6.49 -41.72 -0.93
C ASP A 459 -7.40 -40.77 -1.72
N PRO A 460 -7.59 -40.99 -3.05
CA PRO A 460 -8.46 -40.16 -3.86
C PRO A 460 -9.91 -40.11 -3.35
N LYS A 461 -10.37 -41.13 -2.62
CA LYS A 461 -11.72 -41.13 -2.02
C LYS A 461 -11.85 -40.11 -0.90
N ILE A 462 -10.80 -39.96 -0.08
CA ILE A 462 -10.75 -38.98 1.00
C ILE A 462 -10.52 -37.59 0.42
N ALA A 463 -9.58 -37.45 -0.52
CA ALA A 463 -9.33 -36.18 -1.19
C ALA A 463 -10.57 -35.61 -1.89
N LYS A 464 -11.36 -36.48 -2.55
CA LYS A 464 -12.60 -36.12 -3.22
C LYS A 464 -13.67 -35.51 -2.30
N LEU A 465 -13.59 -35.73 -0.98
CA LEU A 465 -14.50 -35.07 -0.03
C LEU A 465 -14.32 -33.54 -0.06
N PHE A 466 -13.08 -33.09 -0.28
CA PHE A 466 -12.69 -31.69 -0.31
C PHE A 466 -12.59 -31.13 -1.74
N ASP A 467 -13.06 -31.88 -2.74
CA ASP A 467 -13.14 -31.45 -4.12
C ASP A 467 -14.33 -30.50 -4.31
N SER A 468 -14.03 -29.26 -4.67
CA SER A 468 -14.97 -28.17 -4.84
C SER A 468 -15.24 -27.82 -6.30
N ASP A 469 -14.35 -28.19 -7.22
CA ASP A 469 -14.42 -27.84 -8.65
C ASP A 469 -14.70 -29.06 -9.56
N GLY A 470 -14.70 -30.27 -9.01
CA GLY A 470 -15.01 -31.52 -9.68
C GLY A 470 -13.83 -32.15 -10.42
N ASN A 471 -12.61 -31.66 -10.21
CA ASN A 471 -11.41 -32.16 -10.90
C ASN A 471 -10.85 -33.46 -10.28
N GLY A 472 -11.40 -33.93 -9.15
CA GLY A 472 -11.01 -35.14 -8.44
C GLY A 472 -9.93 -34.95 -7.37
N LYS A 473 -9.41 -33.73 -7.19
CA LYS A 473 -8.44 -33.38 -6.15
C LYS A 473 -9.09 -32.59 -5.02
N ALA A 474 -8.53 -32.72 -3.82
CA ALA A 474 -8.86 -31.87 -2.69
C ALA A 474 -8.37 -30.44 -2.97
N ASN A 475 -9.25 -29.44 -2.81
CA ASN A 475 -8.85 -28.05 -2.92
C ASN A 475 -8.37 -27.54 -1.55
N LEU A 476 -7.05 -27.49 -1.38
CA LEU A 476 -6.42 -26.90 -0.19
C LEU A 476 -6.31 -25.38 -0.41
N ILE A 477 -7.14 -24.61 0.30
CA ILE A 477 -6.96 -23.15 0.35
C ILE A 477 -5.69 -22.85 1.15
N GLY A 478 -4.66 -22.38 0.47
CA GLY A 478 -3.34 -22.16 1.06
C GLY A 478 -2.86 -20.71 0.96
N CYS A 479 -1.56 -20.53 1.03
CA CYS A 479 -0.97 -19.19 1.12
C CYS A 479 -0.95 -18.45 -0.22
N ILE A 480 -1.05 -17.13 -0.13
CA ILE A 480 -0.96 -16.26 -1.30
C ILE A 480 0.48 -16.27 -1.85
N PRO A 481 0.69 -16.08 -3.16
CA PRO A 481 2.02 -16.01 -3.72
C PRO A 481 2.89 -14.93 -3.06
N GLY A 482 4.10 -15.30 -2.68
CA GLY A 482 5.08 -14.44 -2.00
C GLY A 482 4.99 -14.41 -0.47
N TRP A 483 4.06 -15.13 0.15
CA TRP A 483 4.12 -15.43 1.59
C TRP A 483 5.01 -16.65 1.81
N SER A 484 5.83 -16.65 2.86
CA SER A 484 6.76 -17.77 3.10
C SER A 484 6.04 -19.12 3.26
N CYS A 485 4.82 -19.14 3.79
CA CYS A 485 4.06 -20.38 3.96
C CYS A 485 3.63 -21.03 2.63
N GLU A 486 3.65 -20.30 1.51
CA GLU A 486 3.49 -20.88 0.16
C GLU A 486 4.56 -21.95 -0.08
N SER A 487 5.82 -21.57 0.12
CA SER A 487 6.97 -22.46 -0.13
C SER A 487 6.91 -23.72 0.74
N VAL A 488 6.46 -23.58 2.00
CA VAL A 488 6.29 -24.71 2.92
C VAL A 488 5.15 -25.61 2.48
N ILE A 489 4.00 -25.05 2.07
CA ILE A 489 2.86 -25.84 1.58
C ILE A 489 3.24 -26.62 0.32
N ASP A 490 3.87 -25.98 -0.66
CA ASP A 490 4.27 -26.64 -1.90
C ASP A 490 5.33 -27.74 -1.65
N HIS A 491 6.25 -27.48 -0.72
CA HIS A 491 7.23 -28.46 -0.25
C HIS A 491 6.54 -29.65 0.42
N HIS A 492 5.56 -29.42 1.31
CA HIS A 492 4.77 -30.48 1.94
C HIS A 492 3.99 -31.32 0.91
N LEU A 493 3.32 -30.68 -0.06
CA LEU A 493 2.59 -31.41 -1.10
C LEU A 493 3.50 -32.31 -1.94
N GLN A 494 4.75 -31.91 -2.14
CA GLN A 494 5.76 -32.73 -2.78
C GLN A 494 6.29 -33.84 -1.87
N ALA A 495 6.72 -33.48 -0.66
CA ALA A 495 7.36 -34.39 0.29
C ALA A 495 6.41 -35.50 0.76
N TYR A 496 5.12 -35.20 0.87
CA TYR A 496 4.09 -36.15 1.30
C TYR A 496 3.36 -36.82 0.13
N GLU A 497 3.86 -36.66 -1.11
CA GLU A 497 3.29 -37.27 -2.33
C GLU A 497 1.79 -36.95 -2.54
N LEU A 498 1.40 -35.70 -2.29
CA LEU A 498 0.01 -35.25 -2.36
C LEU A 498 -0.32 -34.51 -3.67
N LYS A 499 0.66 -34.20 -4.53
CA LYS A 499 0.44 -33.43 -5.78
C LYS A 499 -0.59 -34.05 -6.73
N ASP A 500 -0.79 -35.37 -6.68
CA ASP A 500 -1.77 -36.07 -7.52
C ASP A 500 -3.20 -35.98 -7.00
N THR A 501 -3.40 -35.76 -5.69
CA THR A 501 -4.71 -35.79 -5.03
C THR A 501 -5.09 -34.50 -4.33
N VAL A 502 -4.16 -33.56 -4.14
CA VAL A 502 -4.39 -32.27 -3.49
C VAL A 502 -3.86 -31.17 -4.38
N GLU A 503 -4.67 -30.13 -4.55
CA GLU A 503 -4.31 -28.92 -5.27
C GLU A 503 -4.20 -27.75 -4.29
N HIS A 504 -3.08 -27.04 -4.35
CA HIS A 504 -2.87 -25.80 -3.61
C HIS A 504 -3.60 -24.66 -4.33
N ILE A 505 -4.74 -24.25 -3.80
CA ILE A 505 -5.48 -23.11 -4.32
C ILE A 505 -4.90 -21.83 -3.72
N GLN A 506 -4.32 -21.03 -4.60
CA GLN A 506 -3.68 -19.77 -4.29
C GLN A 506 -4.47 -18.60 -4.88
N GLY A 507 -4.49 -17.48 -4.17
CA GLY A 507 -5.24 -16.30 -4.54
C GLY A 507 -5.18 -15.29 -3.42
N ASP A 508 -6.18 -14.42 -3.31
CA ASP A 508 -6.35 -13.63 -2.08
C ASP A 508 -6.88 -14.56 -0.98
N TYR A 509 -6.05 -14.82 0.05
CA TYR A 509 -6.38 -15.79 1.11
C TYR A 509 -7.73 -15.47 1.76
N SER A 510 -8.00 -14.20 2.01
CA SER A 510 -9.26 -13.79 2.62
C SER A 510 -10.43 -14.11 1.68
N ALA A 511 -10.40 -13.68 0.41
CA ALA A 511 -11.42 -14.03 -0.57
C ALA A 511 -11.70 -15.54 -0.65
N LEU A 512 -10.64 -16.36 -0.67
CA LEU A 512 -10.75 -17.81 -0.69
C LEU A 512 -11.35 -18.37 0.62
N MET A 513 -11.02 -17.80 1.77
CA MET A 513 -11.63 -18.16 3.04
C MET A 513 -13.12 -17.81 3.11
N GLY A 514 -13.59 -16.82 2.35
CA GLY A 514 -15.02 -16.51 2.23
C GLY A 514 -15.82 -17.63 1.60
N ASP A 515 -15.25 -18.30 0.59
CA ASP A 515 -15.82 -19.51 0.02
C ASP A 515 -15.81 -20.67 1.02
N ILE A 516 -14.70 -20.88 1.74
CA ILE A 516 -14.59 -21.91 2.79
C ILE A 516 -15.67 -21.75 3.86
N LEU A 517 -15.86 -20.54 4.37
CA LEU A 517 -16.89 -20.25 5.37
C LEU A 517 -18.30 -20.53 4.82
N THR A 518 -18.55 -20.16 3.56
CA THR A 518 -19.84 -20.42 2.91
C THR A 518 -20.08 -21.93 2.73
N ARG A 519 -19.05 -22.70 2.34
CA ARG A 519 -19.13 -24.16 2.22
C ARG A 519 -19.36 -24.83 3.57
N HIS A 520 -18.67 -24.38 4.61
CA HIS A 520 -18.88 -24.86 5.98
C HIS A 520 -20.32 -24.64 6.46
N GLN A 521 -20.88 -23.44 6.21
CA GLN A 521 -22.28 -23.13 6.54
C GLN A 521 -23.28 -24.03 5.80
N GLN A 522 -22.92 -24.50 4.59
CA GLN A 522 -23.70 -25.49 3.83
C GLN A 522 -23.48 -26.94 4.32
N GLY A 523 -22.67 -27.16 5.35
CA GLY A 523 -22.33 -28.47 5.90
C GLY A 523 -21.46 -29.32 4.99
N LYS A 524 -20.75 -28.69 4.03
CA LYS A 524 -19.82 -29.36 3.11
C LYS A 524 -18.41 -29.42 3.72
N PRO A 525 -17.60 -30.43 3.33
CA PRO A 525 -16.22 -30.52 3.79
C PRO A 525 -15.38 -29.32 3.36
N ILE A 526 -14.46 -28.90 4.23
CA ILE A 526 -13.50 -27.82 3.98
C ILE A 526 -12.07 -28.26 4.31
N LEU A 527 -11.10 -27.76 3.57
CA LEU A 527 -9.67 -27.98 3.79
C LEU A 527 -8.92 -26.67 3.56
N TYR A 528 -8.18 -26.21 4.55
CA TYR A 528 -7.49 -24.92 4.48
C TYR A 528 -6.24 -24.88 5.36
N TYR A 529 -5.32 -24.02 5.01
CA TYR A 529 -4.20 -23.62 5.84
C TYR A 529 -4.63 -22.54 6.84
N ALA A 530 -4.15 -22.62 8.09
CA ALA A 530 -4.43 -21.64 9.13
C ALA A 530 -3.19 -21.40 10.01
N TRP A 531 -3.22 -20.30 10.77
CA TRP A 531 -2.19 -19.95 11.74
C TRP A 531 -2.80 -19.30 12.98
N THR A 532 -2.02 -19.17 14.06
CA THR A 532 -2.42 -18.55 15.33
C THR A 532 -1.37 -17.52 15.76
N PRO A 533 -1.76 -16.29 16.12
CA PRO A 533 -3.11 -15.75 16.17
C PRO A 533 -3.65 -15.35 14.78
N ASN A 534 -4.93 -15.67 14.53
CA ASN A 534 -5.62 -15.31 13.29
C ASN A 534 -7.14 -15.13 13.56
N TRP A 535 -7.78 -14.27 12.78
CA TRP A 535 -9.22 -14.00 12.88
C TRP A 535 -10.07 -15.23 12.58
N ILE A 536 -9.61 -16.13 11.72
CA ILE A 536 -10.39 -17.32 11.31
C ILE A 536 -10.73 -18.22 12.50
N ALA A 537 -9.85 -18.30 13.50
CA ALA A 537 -10.08 -19.10 14.70
C ALA A 537 -11.29 -18.63 15.53
N SER A 538 -11.75 -17.39 15.33
CA SER A 538 -12.97 -16.88 15.96
C SER A 538 -14.25 -17.27 15.23
N LEU A 539 -14.15 -17.73 13.98
CA LEU A 539 -15.28 -18.18 13.15
C LEU A 539 -15.33 -19.69 13.00
N LEU A 540 -14.17 -20.34 12.97
CA LEU A 540 -13.97 -21.79 12.94
C LEU A 540 -13.13 -22.16 14.16
N GLU A 541 -13.78 -22.35 15.31
CA GLU A 541 -13.07 -22.62 16.57
C GLU A 541 -12.41 -24.01 16.52
N PRO A 542 -11.07 -24.12 16.67
CA PRO A 542 -10.41 -25.42 16.72
C PRO A 542 -10.93 -26.27 17.89
N GLY A 543 -11.21 -27.54 17.62
CA GLY A 543 -11.81 -28.48 18.58
C GLY A 543 -13.35 -28.50 18.58
N LYS A 544 -14.00 -27.48 18.01
CA LYS A 544 -15.46 -27.37 17.92
C LYS A 544 -15.96 -27.38 16.48
N ASP A 545 -15.46 -26.47 15.65
CA ASP A 545 -15.87 -26.32 14.25
C ASP A 545 -14.82 -26.91 13.29
N ALA A 546 -13.54 -26.81 13.64
CA ALA A 546 -12.41 -27.32 12.86
C ALA A 546 -11.43 -28.15 13.70
N VAL A 547 -10.58 -28.95 13.05
CA VAL A 547 -9.50 -29.69 13.70
C VAL A 547 -8.19 -29.53 12.93
N TRP A 548 -7.08 -29.44 13.65
CA TRP A 548 -5.74 -29.49 13.08
C TRP A 548 -5.42 -30.89 12.57
N LEU A 549 -4.83 -30.98 11.38
CA LEU A 549 -4.27 -32.21 10.83
C LEU A 549 -2.80 -32.33 11.18
N GLU A 550 -2.39 -33.54 11.55
CA GLU A 550 -0.98 -33.90 11.66
C GLU A 550 -0.36 -34.12 10.29
N VAL A 551 0.97 -34.01 10.20
CA VAL A 551 1.74 -34.42 9.01
C VAL A 551 2.41 -35.78 9.25
N PRO A 552 2.80 -36.53 8.21
CA PRO A 552 3.37 -37.86 8.41
C PRO A 552 4.80 -37.86 8.98
N PHE A 553 5.56 -36.79 8.73
CA PHE A 553 6.91 -36.56 9.25
C PHE A 553 7.26 -35.09 9.02
N THR A 554 8.23 -34.54 9.75
CA THR A 554 8.68 -33.16 9.55
C THR A 554 9.51 -33.02 8.28
N SER A 555 9.15 -32.07 7.43
CA SER A 555 9.87 -31.77 6.19
C SER A 555 9.65 -30.30 5.83
N LEU A 556 10.67 -29.46 6.01
CA LEU A 556 10.59 -28.01 5.73
C LEU A 556 11.57 -27.61 4.62
N PRO A 557 11.35 -26.48 3.92
CA PRO A 557 12.31 -25.92 2.97
C PRO A 557 13.67 -25.70 3.63
N GLN A 558 14.76 -25.97 2.91
CA GLN A 558 16.14 -25.85 3.41
C GLN A 558 16.47 -24.45 3.97
N GLU A 559 15.80 -23.42 3.44
CA GLU A 559 15.99 -22.02 3.81
C GLU A 559 15.53 -21.71 5.24
N GLN A 560 14.71 -22.57 5.86
CA GLN A 560 14.30 -22.46 7.26
C GLN A 560 15.27 -23.17 8.24
N GLY A 561 16.35 -23.76 7.72
CA GLY A 561 17.33 -24.51 8.50
C GLY A 561 16.94 -25.97 8.75
N GLU A 562 17.75 -26.65 9.58
CA GLU A 562 17.53 -28.05 9.96
C GLU A 562 16.64 -28.13 11.20
N LEU A 563 15.32 -28.23 10.99
CA LEU A 563 14.31 -28.37 12.04
C LEU A 563 13.80 -29.82 12.11
N GLY A 564 13.58 -30.31 13.33
CA GLY A 564 13.11 -31.66 13.60
C GLY A 564 11.66 -31.73 14.08
N GLU A 565 11.20 -32.95 14.39
CA GLU A 565 9.82 -33.19 14.84
C GLU A 565 9.48 -32.48 16.14
N GLN A 566 10.44 -32.31 17.06
CA GLN A 566 10.21 -31.52 18.27
C GLN A 566 9.88 -30.04 17.98
N ASP A 567 10.37 -29.51 16.85
CA ASP A 567 10.21 -28.10 16.49
C ASP A 567 8.88 -27.84 15.77
N THR A 568 8.23 -28.90 15.26
CA THR A 568 6.93 -28.84 14.57
C THR A 568 5.80 -29.50 15.34
N SER A 569 6.06 -29.96 16.56
CA SER A 569 5.10 -30.66 17.41
C SER A 569 4.53 -29.78 18.52
N VAL A 570 3.22 -29.84 18.69
CA VAL A 570 2.49 -29.15 19.76
C VAL A 570 1.62 -30.17 20.47
N GLU A 571 1.75 -30.27 21.80
CA GLU A 571 1.00 -31.26 22.60
C GLU A 571 1.13 -32.70 22.08
N GLY A 572 2.31 -33.04 21.50
CA GLY A 572 2.60 -34.36 20.95
C GLY A 572 2.03 -34.61 19.54
N LYS A 573 1.47 -33.59 18.88
CA LYS A 573 0.97 -33.66 17.50
C LYS A 573 1.89 -32.89 16.56
N ASN A 574 2.38 -33.54 15.51
CA ASN A 574 3.24 -32.91 14.53
C ASN A 574 2.40 -32.16 13.49
N LEU A 575 2.38 -30.82 13.54
CA LEU A 575 1.62 -29.99 12.61
C LEU A 575 2.36 -29.70 11.29
N GLY A 576 3.64 -30.08 11.21
CA GLY A 576 4.50 -29.95 10.05
C GLY A 576 5.09 -28.55 9.82
N PHE A 577 4.58 -27.54 10.51
CA PHE A 577 5.18 -26.20 10.53
C PHE A 577 5.89 -25.97 11.85
N ALA A 578 6.96 -25.18 11.81
CA ALA A 578 7.68 -24.80 13.02
C ALA A 578 6.75 -24.05 13.99
N VAL A 579 6.81 -24.42 15.26
CA VAL A 579 6.27 -23.62 16.36
C VAL A 579 7.11 -22.35 16.42
N ASP A 580 6.52 -21.25 15.97
CA ASP A 580 7.27 -20.04 15.70
C ASP A 580 7.07 -19.00 16.81
N GLN A 581 7.81 -17.91 16.71
CA GLN A 581 7.65 -16.74 17.55
C GLN A 581 7.71 -15.45 16.73
N VAL A 582 7.01 -14.44 17.22
CA VAL A 582 6.96 -13.12 16.59
C VAL A 582 7.87 -12.17 17.36
N ARG A 583 8.85 -11.60 16.67
CA ARG A 583 9.88 -10.70 17.19
C ARG A 583 9.79 -9.33 16.53
N VAL A 584 10.43 -8.33 17.14
CA VAL A 584 10.65 -7.03 16.49
C VAL A 584 11.86 -7.17 15.57
N LEU A 585 11.70 -6.90 14.28
CA LEU A 585 12.84 -6.74 13.38
C LEU A 585 13.19 -5.26 13.31
N ALA A 586 14.40 -4.87 13.68
CA ALA A 586 14.79 -3.47 13.74
C ALA A 586 16.13 -3.18 13.04
N ASN A 587 16.28 -1.93 12.62
CA ASN A 587 17.51 -1.45 12.01
C ASN A 587 18.59 -1.33 13.10
N LYS A 588 19.76 -1.94 12.87
CA LYS A 588 20.85 -1.91 13.86
C LYS A 588 21.32 -0.50 14.22
N LYS A 589 21.40 0.42 13.24
CA LYS A 589 21.82 1.80 13.52
C LYS A 589 20.81 2.50 14.42
N PHE A 590 19.51 2.24 14.21
CA PHE A 590 18.45 2.73 15.08
C PHE A 590 18.59 2.20 16.51
N LEU A 591 18.73 0.88 16.69
CA LEU A 591 18.86 0.28 18.02
C LEU A 591 20.11 0.76 18.78
N ASN A 592 21.25 0.87 18.08
CA ASN A 592 22.49 1.37 18.67
C ASN A 592 22.38 2.83 19.12
N ALA A 593 21.64 3.66 18.37
CA ALA A 593 21.39 5.04 18.75
C ALA A 593 20.31 5.17 19.85
N ASN A 594 19.46 4.15 20.03
CA ASN A 594 18.28 4.21 20.89
C ASN A 594 18.19 2.98 21.82
N PRO A 595 19.11 2.84 22.79
CA PRO A 595 19.19 1.64 23.64
C PRO A 595 17.94 1.46 24.53
N SER A 596 17.24 2.54 24.91
CA SER A 596 15.94 2.45 25.57
C SER A 596 14.84 1.86 24.67
N ALA A 597 14.85 2.16 23.37
CA ALA A 597 13.91 1.55 22.44
C ALA A 597 14.21 0.05 22.27
N LYS A 598 15.50 -0.32 22.18
CA LYS A 598 15.92 -1.72 22.19
C LYS A 598 15.42 -2.45 23.44
N ARG A 599 15.67 -1.89 24.64
CA ARG A 599 15.21 -2.52 25.88
C ARG A 599 13.69 -2.64 25.95
N TRP A 600 12.97 -1.63 25.48
CA TRP A 600 11.51 -1.70 25.35
C TRP A 600 11.08 -2.90 24.49
N PHE A 601 11.68 -3.08 23.31
CA PHE A 601 11.37 -4.21 22.43
C PHE A 601 11.70 -5.57 23.05
N GLU A 602 12.76 -5.66 23.87
CA GLU A 602 13.11 -6.90 24.59
C GLU A 602 12.08 -7.30 25.65
N LEU A 603 11.37 -6.32 26.22
CA LEU A 603 10.48 -6.51 27.38
C LEU A 603 9.04 -6.81 26.99
N VAL A 604 8.56 -6.27 25.87
CA VAL A 604 7.15 -6.40 25.46
C VAL A 604 6.83 -7.84 25.09
N GLN A 605 5.84 -8.40 25.78
CA GLN A 605 5.27 -9.72 25.49
C GLN A 605 3.75 -9.65 25.62
N ILE A 606 3.02 -10.17 24.65
CA ILE A 606 1.55 -10.13 24.62
C ILE A 606 1.04 -11.58 24.54
N PRO A 607 0.12 -12.00 25.42
CA PRO A 607 -0.48 -13.34 25.31
C PRO A 607 -1.26 -13.52 24.00
N ILE A 608 -1.24 -14.71 23.42
CA ILE A 608 -1.97 -15.03 22.18
C ILE A 608 -3.48 -14.82 22.36
N GLU A 609 -4.00 -15.09 23.55
CA GLU A 609 -5.41 -14.94 23.90
C GLU A 609 -5.88 -13.49 23.78
N GLU A 610 -5.02 -12.53 24.16
CA GLU A 610 -5.29 -11.09 24.06
C GLU A 610 -5.33 -10.65 22.59
N VAL A 611 -4.41 -11.18 21.77
CA VAL A 611 -4.44 -10.93 20.32
C VAL A 611 -5.71 -11.52 19.70
N ASN A 612 -6.10 -12.74 20.08
CA ASN A 612 -7.33 -13.37 19.59
C ASN A 612 -8.58 -12.60 20.02
N ALA A 613 -8.63 -12.09 21.27
CA ALA A 613 -9.72 -11.24 21.75
C ALA A 613 -9.82 -9.95 20.91
N GLN A 614 -8.68 -9.34 20.59
CA GLN A 614 -8.63 -8.18 19.71
C GLN A 614 -9.10 -8.51 18.28
N GLN A 615 -8.73 -9.67 17.73
CA GLN A 615 -9.21 -10.11 16.41
C GLN A 615 -10.73 -10.30 16.37
N LYS A 616 -11.34 -10.71 17.49
CA LYS A 616 -12.80 -10.82 17.62
C LYS A 616 -13.49 -9.45 17.53
N LEU A 617 -12.92 -8.40 18.12
CA LEU A 617 -13.45 -7.03 17.99
C LEU A 617 -13.38 -6.54 16.53
N VAL A 618 -12.29 -6.84 15.83
CA VAL A 618 -12.15 -6.55 14.39
C VAL A 618 -13.26 -7.21 13.58
N GLN A 619 -13.60 -8.46 13.89
CA GLN A 619 -14.72 -9.19 13.25
C GLN A 619 -16.10 -8.57 13.56
N GLN A 620 -16.24 -7.92 14.71
CA GLN A 620 -17.47 -7.21 15.09
C GLN A 620 -17.60 -5.83 14.43
N GLY A 621 -16.66 -5.46 13.55
CA GLY A 621 -16.68 -4.21 12.78
C GLY A 621 -15.72 -3.13 13.28
N GLU A 622 -15.00 -3.37 14.39
CA GLU A 622 -14.00 -2.45 14.94
C GLU A 622 -12.64 -2.63 14.24
N ASN A 623 -12.62 -2.37 12.93
CA ASN A 623 -11.52 -2.76 12.06
C ASN A 623 -10.71 -1.58 11.48
N LYS A 624 -11.05 -0.33 11.82
CA LYS A 624 -10.32 0.84 11.33
C LYS A 624 -8.99 1.01 12.07
N PRO A 625 -7.98 1.69 11.48
CA PRO A 625 -6.73 1.97 12.18
C PRO A 625 -6.92 2.67 13.54
N ALA A 626 -7.89 3.60 13.62
CA ALA A 626 -8.25 4.27 14.87
C ALA A 626 -8.85 3.30 15.92
N ASP A 627 -9.66 2.33 15.49
CA ASP A 627 -10.20 1.30 16.37
C ASP A 627 -9.08 0.41 16.91
N ILE A 628 -8.18 -0.05 16.04
CA ILE A 628 -7.06 -0.92 16.45
C ILE A 628 -6.12 -0.19 17.43
N ARG A 629 -5.88 1.11 17.23
CA ARG A 629 -5.14 1.93 18.19
C ARG A 629 -5.88 2.07 19.53
N ARG A 630 -7.21 2.23 19.50
CA ARG A 630 -8.04 2.20 20.72
C ARG A 630 -7.91 0.85 21.43
N HIS A 631 -7.95 -0.27 20.71
CA HIS A 631 -7.78 -1.61 21.32
C HIS A 631 -6.42 -1.75 21.99
N ALA A 632 -5.35 -1.24 21.37
CA ALA A 632 -4.02 -1.21 21.97
C ALA A 632 -3.99 -0.37 23.26
N GLN A 633 -4.65 0.79 23.27
CA GLN A 633 -4.76 1.62 24.46
C GLN A 633 -5.59 0.94 25.57
N ASP A 634 -6.71 0.30 25.22
CA ASP A 634 -7.56 -0.42 26.17
C ASP A 634 -6.82 -1.61 26.76
N TRP A 635 -6.06 -2.34 25.95
CA TRP A 635 -5.19 -3.41 26.43
C TRP A 635 -4.13 -2.89 27.42
N ILE A 636 -3.47 -1.76 27.11
CA ILE A 636 -2.52 -1.10 28.02
C ILE A 636 -3.22 -0.71 29.33
N ASN A 637 -4.41 -0.12 29.26
CA ASN A 637 -5.15 0.30 30.46
C ASN A 637 -5.50 -0.89 31.37
N HIS A 638 -5.86 -2.05 30.79
CA HIS A 638 -6.10 -3.28 31.53
C HIS A 638 -4.81 -3.91 32.11
N HIS A 639 -3.65 -3.62 31.52
CA HIS A 639 -2.33 -4.15 31.90
C HIS A 639 -1.37 -3.06 32.41
N GLN A 640 -1.90 -1.96 32.95
CA GLN A 640 -1.13 -0.73 33.19
C GLN A 640 0.11 -0.96 34.06
N GLN A 641 -0.01 -1.74 35.13
CA GLN A 641 1.13 -2.03 36.03
C GLN A 641 2.28 -2.77 35.31
N LEU A 642 1.94 -3.74 34.46
CA LEU A 642 2.92 -4.48 33.68
C LEU A 642 3.57 -3.57 32.63
N PHE A 643 2.76 -2.80 31.91
CA PHE A 643 3.23 -1.85 30.92
C PHE A 643 4.16 -0.79 31.53
N ASP A 644 3.79 -0.21 32.67
CA ASP A 644 4.60 0.79 33.37
C ASP A 644 5.93 0.19 33.87
N SER A 645 5.94 -1.09 34.26
CA SER A 645 7.18 -1.77 34.65
C SER A 645 8.16 -1.87 33.48
N TRP A 646 7.67 -2.21 32.28
CA TRP A 646 8.50 -2.28 31.07
C TRP A 646 9.00 -0.91 30.63
N VAL A 647 8.15 0.12 30.64
CA VAL A 647 8.53 1.50 30.31
C VAL A 647 9.56 2.02 31.32
N GLY A 648 9.37 1.74 32.61
CA GLY A 648 10.30 2.11 33.67
C GLY A 648 11.68 1.50 33.46
N GLU A 649 11.75 0.20 33.17
CA GLU A 649 13.00 -0.49 32.91
C GLU A 649 13.70 0.00 31.63
N ALA A 650 12.95 0.19 30.55
CA ALA A 650 13.49 0.76 29.32
C ALA A 650 14.06 2.18 29.54
N ARG A 651 13.45 2.98 30.42
CA ARG A 651 13.93 4.33 30.77
C ARG A 651 15.22 4.30 31.59
N LEU A 652 15.44 3.30 32.44
CA LEU A 652 16.66 3.18 33.25
C LEU A 652 17.92 3.02 32.41
N VAL A 653 17.83 2.35 31.24
CA VAL A 653 18.95 2.17 30.31
C VAL A 653 19.54 3.50 29.83
N TYR A 654 18.70 4.53 29.66
CA TYR A 654 19.13 5.88 29.32
C TYR A 654 19.83 6.57 30.50
N SER A 655 19.32 6.36 31.71
CA SER A 655 19.92 6.98 32.91
C SER A 655 21.32 6.43 33.20
N SER A 656 21.58 5.17 32.84
CA SER A 656 22.90 4.53 32.97
C SER A 656 23.89 4.86 31.85
N SER A 657 23.45 5.39 30.71
CA SER A 657 24.32 5.76 29.59
C SER A 657 24.70 7.25 29.56
N VAL A 658 23.96 8.08 30.31
CA VAL A 658 24.21 9.52 30.48
C VAL A 658 25.07 9.82 31.72
N LEU A 659 25.16 8.88 32.67
CA LEU A 659 26.12 8.86 33.78
C LEU A 659 27.42 8.20 33.35
#